data_AF-A0A9X6ADP9-F1
#
_entry.id   AF-A0A9X6ADP9-F1
#
_cell.length_a   1.000
_cell.length_b   1.000
_cell.length_c   1.000
_cell.angle_alpha   90.00
_cell.angle_beta   90.00
_cell.angle_gamma   90.00
#
_symmetry.space_group_name_H-M   'P 1'
#
loop_
_entity.id
_entity.type
_entity.pdbx_description
1 polymer ?
#
loop_
_entity_poly.entity_id
_entity_poly.type
_entity_poly.pdbx_seq_one_letter_code
_entity_poly.pdbx_strand_id
1 'polypeptide(L)'
;GAPAGIVATLIFALAPGVRMTELGIRQVDKELVEAADAFGTTPRDTLLRIQLPLALPTVMAGVNQVIMLGLSMAAIAGMVGTGGLGGDVNEAIGQLNVGLGSEAGVAIVILAIYLDRMTSALGTQVSPLGRRAAAKLRAAQGLKIWSYRPSSAVAVIGVVVLALVAGGMGMFGGTDSTSTAADGENVGQGKKVTIGYIPWDEGVASTFLWKEILEERGFQVDTKQFDAGPLYTSLSQGDIDFETDSWLPTTHEQYWKKYGSKLDDLGSWFGPTSLELSVPSYMKGVDSLADLKGKAGTFGGKITGIESSAGMMGLLKSKVLKDYGLDKEYKVVDSSTPAMLAELKRAYAKKEPIVVTLWSPHWAYSDYDLKKLKDPKGAWGKGDGVHTLSRKGFAQDNPVVGQWLKNFRMTEKQLTGLEAEINKVGKGKQQDAVRAWLKRNPGVVDKLAPVKNSVAAAETKRPLDVAWFPWDEDVAVSYLWKNVLARRGYTLNLKQMDVGPVYTGLASGDLDLNFDAWLPYAQSNYWDQHKNDLRDLGTWYRPTSLEIAVPSYVKDVKSLADLKGKAGTFGGRIIGIEPGTGEMNLLKTKVLPGYGLDKEYKVVDGSTPAMLAELKRAYAKKQPVAVVLWSPHWAYSEYQLTKLADDKKLFGEGNTIRTISSKKFPEQYPQLTKWIKNFRMSESELGTLESEIKQRGQGHE
;
A
#
# COMPACT_ATOMS: atom_id res chain seq x y z
N GLY A 1 12.95 8.58 14.96
CA GLY A 1 14.05 8.03 14.11
C GLY A 1 14.90 9.12 13.45
N ALA A 2 14.37 9.80 12.42
CA ALA A 2 15.16 10.67 11.53
C ALA A 2 16.02 11.76 12.21
N PRO A 3 15.53 12.50 13.23
CA PRO A 3 16.35 13.52 13.88
C PRO A 3 17.60 12.96 14.58
N ALA A 4 17.47 11.80 15.22
CA ALA A 4 18.58 11.14 15.92
C ALA A 4 19.65 10.65 14.94
N GLY A 5 19.23 10.10 13.80
CA GLY A 5 20.13 9.71 12.72
C GLY A 5 20.93 10.89 12.16
N ILE A 6 20.28 12.04 11.94
CA ILE A 6 20.94 13.27 11.48
C ILE A 6 21.99 13.75 12.49
N VAL A 7 21.64 13.81 13.78
CA VAL A 7 22.56 14.25 14.83
C VAL A 7 23.76 13.32 14.94
N ALA A 8 23.55 12.00 14.90
CA ALA A 8 24.63 11.03 14.96
C ALA A 8 25.58 11.16 13.75
N THR A 9 25.03 11.32 12.55
CA THR A 9 25.79 11.56 11.32
C THR A 9 26.61 12.85 11.39
N LEU A 10 26.03 13.94 11.90
CA LEU A 10 26.74 15.20 12.07
C LEU A 10 27.94 15.07 13.01
N ILE A 11 27.74 14.48 14.20
CA ILE A 11 28.80 14.32 15.19
C ILE A 11 29.93 13.43 14.64
N PHE A 12 29.58 12.34 13.95
CA PHE A 12 30.55 11.41 13.38
C PHE A 12 31.36 12.01 12.23
N ALA A 13 30.70 12.75 11.33
CA ALA A 13 31.33 13.24 10.11
C ALA A 13 32.08 14.58 10.29
N LEU A 14 31.82 15.35 11.35
CA LEU A 14 32.38 16.70 11.52
C LEU A 14 33.91 16.72 11.72
N ALA A 15 34.47 15.72 12.39
CA ALA A 15 35.85 15.76 12.88
C ALA A 15 36.91 15.95 11.76
N PRO A 16 36.87 15.25 10.62
CA PRO A 16 37.82 15.49 9.53
C PRO A 16 37.67 16.87 8.88
N GLY A 17 36.44 17.38 8.76
CA GLY A 17 36.18 18.70 8.18
C GLY A 17 36.84 19.80 9.00
N VAL A 18 36.69 19.75 10.32
CA VAL A 18 37.32 20.71 11.24
C VAL A 18 38.85 20.60 11.19
N ARG A 19 39.40 19.37 11.29
CA ARG A 19 40.85 19.15 11.32
C ARG A 19 41.54 19.57 10.02
N MET A 20 40.96 19.26 8.87
CA MET A 20 41.54 19.60 7.57
C MET A 20 41.42 21.09 7.26
N THR A 21 40.36 21.75 7.75
CA THR A 21 40.23 23.20 7.65
C THR A 21 41.28 23.92 8.50
N GLU A 22 41.47 23.47 9.74
CA GLU A 22 42.50 24.00 10.65
C GLU A 22 43.91 23.82 10.08
N LEU A 23 44.22 22.60 9.61
CA LEU A 23 45.50 22.27 9.01
C LEU A 23 45.75 23.09 7.74
N GLY A 24 44.74 23.22 6.88
CA GLY A 24 44.83 23.98 5.65
C GLY A 24 45.18 25.45 5.90
N ILE A 25 44.57 26.09 6.90
CA ILE A 25 44.84 27.48 7.27
C ILE A 25 46.25 27.62 7.86
N ARG A 26 46.70 26.69 8.71
CA ARG A 26 48.04 26.74 9.33
C ARG A 26 49.19 26.48 8.36
N GLN A 27 48.94 25.74 7.29
CA GLN A 27 49.94 25.41 6.26
C GLN A 27 50.13 26.53 5.22
N VAL A 28 49.34 27.60 5.29
CA VAL A 28 49.52 28.77 4.42
C VAL A 28 50.86 29.42 4.74
N ASP A 29 51.63 29.74 3.70
CA ASP A 29 52.94 30.37 3.83
C ASP A 29 52.88 31.63 4.70
N LYS A 30 53.70 31.65 5.75
CA LYS A 30 53.71 32.72 6.73
C LYS A 30 54.18 34.03 6.11
N GLU A 31 55.04 34.00 5.10
CA GLU A 31 55.52 35.19 4.40
C GLU A 31 54.38 35.93 3.68
N LEU A 32 53.41 35.19 3.13
CA LEU A 32 52.22 35.77 2.49
C LEU A 32 51.29 36.43 3.51
N VAL A 33 51.23 35.90 4.74
CA VAL A 33 50.43 36.46 5.83
C VAL A 33 51.09 37.71 6.40
N GLU A 34 52.41 37.68 6.62
CA GLU A 34 53.20 38.83 7.08
C GLU A 34 53.20 39.97 6.04
N ALA A 35 53.26 39.64 4.74
CA ALA A 35 53.10 40.63 3.68
C ALA A 35 51.71 41.29 3.73
N ALA A 36 50.64 40.51 3.91
CA ALA A 36 49.28 41.04 4.00
C ALA A 36 49.08 41.98 5.19
N ASP A 37 49.69 41.64 6.33
CA ASP A 37 49.71 42.46 7.55
C ASP A 37 50.48 43.77 7.33
N ALA A 38 51.64 43.71 6.65
CA ALA A 38 52.43 44.89 6.27
C ALA A 38 51.68 45.85 5.32
N PHE A 39 50.76 45.35 4.49
CA PHE A 39 49.86 46.16 3.66
C PHE A 39 48.58 46.65 4.39
N GLY A 40 48.47 46.41 5.70
CA GLY A 40 47.36 46.90 6.54
C GLY A 40 46.05 46.11 6.39
N THR A 41 46.13 44.84 5.95
CA THR A 41 44.95 43.99 5.76
C THR A 41 44.40 43.50 7.10
N THR A 42 43.09 43.62 7.34
CA THR A 42 42.48 43.13 8.59
C THR A 42 42.58 41.60 8.70
N PRO A 43 42.64 41.01 9.92
CA PRO A 43 42.68 39.55 10.08
C PRO A 43 41.54 38.80 9.37
N ARG A 44 40.36 39.43 9.28
CA ARG A 44 39.20 38.89 8.55
C ARG A 44 39.44 38.87 7.05
N ASP A 45 40.00 39.94 6.48
CA ASP A 45 40.33 39.99 5.06
C ASP A 45 41.52 39.09 4.72
N THR A 46 42.51 38.98 5.60
CA THR A 46 43.63 38.04 5.46
C THR A 46 43.14 36.59 5.46
N LEU A 47 42.22 36.25 6.37
CA LEU A 47 41.58 34.93 6.38
C LEU A 47 40.79 34.67 5.10
N LEU A 48 39.90 35.59 4.70
CA LEU A 48 38.97 35.37 3.60
C LEU A 48 39.63 35.45 2.21
N ARG A 49 40.63 36.32 2.02
CA ARG A 49 41.23 36.61 0.71
C ARG A 49 42.55 35.90 0.47
N ILE A 50 43.23 35.46 1.52
CA ILE A 50 44.58 34.86 1.41
C ILE A 50 44.58 33.45 1.98
N GLN A 51 44.25 33.27 3.27
CA GLN A 51 44.36 31.96 3.90
C GLN A 51 43.34 30.95 3.36
N LEU A 52 42.04 31.30 3.27
CA LEU A 52 41.00 30.38 2.78
C LEU A 52 41.21 29.96 1.32
N PRO A 53 41.51 30.85 0.36
CA PRO A 53 41.76 30.45 -1.02
C PRO A 53 42.98 29.52 -1.19
N LEU A 54 44.02 29.70 -0.36
CA LEU A 54 45.22 28.86 -0.37
C LEU A 54 45.01 27.53 0.37
N ALA A 55 44.23 27.54 1.46
CA ALA A 55 43.83 26.36 2.23
C ALA A 55 42.75 25.52 1.53
N LEU A 56 42.08 26.07 0.51
CA LEU A 56 40.91 25.47 -0.11
C LEU A 56 41.10 24.02 -0.59
N PRO A 57 42.24 23.60 -1.17
CA PRO A 57 42.44 22.19 -1.51
C PRO A 57 42.34 21.25 -0.31
N THR A 58 42.93 21.65 0.83
CA THR A 58 42.90 20.89 2.09
C THR A 58 41.51 20.93 2.72
N VAL A 59 40.83 22.09 2.70
CA VAL A 59 39.44 22.22 3.16
C VAL A 59 38.50 21.33 2.35
N MET A 60 38.64 21.31 1.02
CA MET A 60 37.81 20.49 0.13
C MET A 60 38.09 19.00 0.29
N ALA A 61 39.33 18.61 0.62
CA ALA A 61 39.64 17.25 1.04
C ALA A 61 38.92 16.89 2.36
N GLY A 62 38.85 17.83 3.30
CA GLY A 62 38.05 17.70 4.53
C GLY A 62 36.55 17.53 4.26
N VAL A 63 35.97 18.35 3.38
CA VAL A 63 34.57 18.25 2.96
C VAL A 63 34.28 16.89 2.32
N ASN A 64 35.18 16.39 1.48
CA ASN A 64 35.02 15.06 0.90
C ASN A 64 34.98 13.97 1.98
N GLN A 65 35.84 14.05 3.00
CA GLN A 65 35.81 13.11 4.12
C GLN A 65 34.53 13.21 4.94
N VAL A 66 34.00 14.42 5.16
CA VAL A 66 32.69 14.62 5.82
C VAL A 66 31.58 13.92 5.03
N ILE A 67 31.56 14.05 3.70
CA ILE A 67 30.58 13.38 2.84
C ILE A 67 30.70 11.86 2.93
N MET A 68 31.92 11.33 2.82
CA MET A 68 32.18 9.88 2.87
C MET A 68 31.76 9.27 4.21
N LEU A 69 32.15 9.89 5.34
CA LEU A 69 31.73 9.44 6.66
C LEU A 69 30.23 9.62 6.89
N GLY A 70 29.64 10.68 6.33
CA GLY A 70 28.21 10.94 6.40
C GLY A 70 27.39 9.85 5.71
N LEU A 71 27.78 9.44 4.51
CA LEU A 71 27.14 8.36 3.76
C LEU A 71 27.32 7.00 4.45
N SER A 72 28.50 6.75 5.03
CA SER A 72 28.74 5.54 5.83
C SER A 72 27.82 5.49 7.06
N MET A 73 27.63 6.62 7.74
CA MET A 73 26.75 6.70 8.91
C MET A 73 25.26 6.64 8.53
N ALA A 74 24.88 7.07 7.32
CA ALA A 74 23.51 6.94 6.83
C ALA A 74 23.05 5.47 6.73
N ALA A 75 23.97 4.54 6.43
CA ALA A 75 23.68 3.10 6.48
C ALA A 75 23.39 2.62 7.92
N ILE A 76 24.13 3.14 8.90
CA ILE A 76 23.97 2.78 10.32
C ILE A 76 22.72 3.43 10.91
N ALA A 77 22.41 4.68 10.54
CA ALA A 77 21.22 5.40 10.98
C ALA A 77 19.93 4.65 10.62
N GLY A 78 19.94 3.86 9.53
CA GLY A 78 18.86 2.95 9.13
C GLY A 78 18.38 2.01 10.24
N MET A 79 19.28 1.59 11.13
CA MET A 79 18.96 0.74 12.29
C MET A 79 18.10 1.44 13.35
N VAL A 80 18.03 2.78 13.35
CA VAL A 80 17.25 3.60 14.29
C VAL A 80 15.88 3.99 13.68
N GLY A 81 15.44 3.28 12.65
CA GLY A 81 14.16 3.50 11.98
C GLY A 81 14.15 4.73 11.06
N THR A 82 15.31 5.12 10.52
CA THR A 82 15.36 6.09 9.41
C THR A 82 15.24 5.32 8.10
N GLY A 83 14.14 5.48 7.37
CA GLY A 83 13.96 4.83 6.06
C GLY A 83 15.00 5.24 5.00
N GLY A 84 14.88 4.71 3.78
CA GLY A 84 15.79 4.94 2.65
C GLY A 84 16.89 3.89 2.56
N LEU A 85 17.92 4.12 1.74
CA LEU A 85 18.96 3.12 1.40
C LEU A 85 19.66 2.49 2.62
N GLY A 86 19.80 3.21 3.73
CA GLY A 86 20.34 2.64 4.97
C GLY A 86 19.39 1.66 5.67
N GLY A 87 18.08 1.94 5.59
CA GLY A 87 17.03 1.00 5.94
C GLY A 87 17.08 -0.24 5.04
N ASP A 88 17.21 -0.05 3.72
CA ASP A 88 17.27 -1.16 2.75
C ASP A 88 18.52 -2.04 2.94
N VAL A 89 19.67 -1.46 3.31
CA VAL A 89 20.87 -2.22 3.67
C VAL A 89 20.65 -3.00 4.96
N ASN A 90 20.07 -2.37 5.98
CA ASN A 90 19.78 -3.04 7.24
C ASN A 90 18.73 -4.16 7.06
N GLU A 91 17.74 -3.91 6.21
CA GLU A 91 16.77 -4.89 5.74
C GLU A 91 17.51 -6.02 5.03
N ALA A 92 18.32 -5.76 4.01
CA ALA A 92 19.05 -6.80 3.29
C ALA A 92 19.93 -7.68 4.20
N ILE A 93 20.59 -7.10 5.20
CA ILE A 93 21.35 -7.83 6.23
C ILE A 93 20.40 -8.68 7.09
N GLY A 94 19.27 -8.11 7.52
CA GLY A 94 18.19 -8.83 8.21
C GLY A 94 17.39 -9.80 7.32
N GLN A 95 17.66 -9.87 6.02
CA GLN A 95 16.97 -10.76 5.09
C GLN A 95 17.92 -11.77 4.44
N LEU A 96 19.22 -11.68 4.70
CA LEU A 96 20.28 -12.40 3.96
C LEU A 96 20.14 -12.25 2.44
N ASN A 97 19.51 -11.15 2.02
CA ASN A 97 19.24 -10.87 0.62
C ASN A 97 20.47 -10.19 0.04
N VAL A 98 21.45 -11.02 -0.37
CA VAL A 98 22.69 -10.55 -0.98
C VAL A 98 22.40 -9.71 -2.22
N GLY A 99 21.30 -9.98 -2.94
CA GLY A 99 20.84 -9.16 -4.07
C GLY A 99 20.50 -7.73 -3.65
N LEU A 100 19.52 -7.57 -2.76
CA LEU A 100 19.10 -6.25 -2.25
C LEU A 100 20.25 -5.53 -1.53
N GLY A 101 21.06 -6.25 -0.75
CA GLY A 101 22.20 -5.69 -0.04
C GLY A 101 23.30 -5.22 -0.97
N SER A 102 23.52 -5.95 -2.07
CA SER A 102 24.45 -5.53 -3.13
C SER A 102 23.89 -4.36 -3.92
N GLU A 103 22.60 -4.34 -4.23
CA GLU A 103 21.95 -3.25 -4.95
C GLU A 103 21.95 -1.95 -4.15
N ALA A 104 21.50 -2.00 -2.89
CA ALA A 104 21.51 -0.86 -1.98
C ALA A 104 22.95 -0.40 -1.68
N GLY A 105 23.89 -1.33 -1.49
CA GLY A 105 25.31 -1.03 -1.33
C GLY A 105 25.92 -0.35 -2.57
N VAL A 106 25.63 -0.85 -3.77
CA VAL A 106 26.07 -0.26 -5.04
C VAL A 106 25.45 1.12 -5.23
N ALA A 107 24.17 1.30 -4.90
CA ALA A 107 23.50 2.60 -4.96
C ALA A 107 24.17 3.64 -4.04
N ILE A 108 24.52 3.25 -2.81
CA ILE A 108 25.28 4.11 -1.88
C ILE A 108 26.66 4.45 -2.45
N VAL A 109 27.37 3.47 -3.03
CA VAL A 109 28.69 3.68 -3.63
C VAL A 109 28.62 4.60 -4.86
N ILE A 110 27.62 4.43 -5.72
CA ILE A 110 27.40 5.30 -6.88
C ILE A 110 27.15 6.74 -6.42
N LEU A 111 26.30 6.91 -5.40
CA LEU A 111 26.03 8.23 -4.82
C LEU A 111 27.30 8.84 -4.21
N ALA A 112 28.11 8.04 -3.51
CA ALA A 112 29.38 8.47 -2.96
C ALA A 112 30.37 8.93 -4.05
N ILE A 113 30.53 8.14 -5.12
CA ILE A 113 31.40 8.48 -6.26
C ILE A 113 30.89 9.76 -6.94
N TYR A 114 29.58 9.89 -7.13
CA TYR A 114 28.99 11.08 -7.74
C TYR A 114 29.29 12.34 -6.91
N LEU A 115 29.05 12.29 -5.60
CA LEU A 115 29.30 13.41 -4.68
C LEU A 115 30.80 13.74 -4.57
N ASP A 116 31.68 12.73 -4.55
CA ASP A 116 33.14 12.91 -4.59
C ASP A 116 33.59 13.63 -5.85
N ARG A 117 33.09 13.21 -7.02
CA ARG A 117 33.44 13.81 -8.32
C ARG A 117 32.96 15.25 -8.42
N MET A 118 31.77 15.56 -7.93
CA MET A 118 31.24 16.93 -7.87
C MET A 118 32.07 17.82 -6.94
N THR A 119 32.33 17.36 -5.72
CA THR A 119 33.09 18.11 -4.70
C THR A 119 34.52 18.38 -5.17
N SER A 120 35.16 17.38 -5.77
CA SER A 120 36.49 17.50 -6.38
C SER A 120 36.51 18.48 -7.58
N ALA A 121 35.48 18.46 -8.42
CA ALA A 121 35.36 19.39 -9.55
C ALA A 121 35.24 20.84 -9.07
N LEU A 122 34.46 21.11 -8.02
CA LEU A 122 34.36 22.44 -7.42
C LEU A 122 35.69 22.90 -6.81
N GLY A 123 36.41 22.03 -6.09
CA GLY A 123 37.71 22.37 -5.49
C GLY A 123 38.79 22.76 -6.50
N THR A 124 38.76 22.16 -7.69
CA THR A 124 39.70 22.47 -8.79
C THR A 124 39.38 23.76 -9.53
N GLN A 125 38.11 24.20 -9.57
CA GLN A 125 37.73 25.46 -10.22
C GLN A 125 37.98 26.69 -9.35
N VAL A 126 37.83 26.57 -8.04
CA VAL A 126 37.88 27.70 -7.11
C VAL A 126 39.32 28.02 -6.65
N SER A 127 40.23 27.03 -6.62
CA SER A 127 41.62 27.26 -6.18
C SER A 127 42.52 27.85 -7.30
N PRO A 128 43.34 28.89 -7.03
CA PRO A 128 44.29 29.46 -8.00
C PRO A 128 45.36 28.45 -8.46
N LEU A 129 45.80 27.57 -7.56
CA LEU A 129 46.75 26.48 -7.84
C LEU A 129 46.11 25.35 -8.66
N GLY A 130 44.85 25.01 -8.39
CA GLY A 130 44.08 24.03 -9.16
C GLY A 130 43.85 24.46 -10.61
N ARG A 131 43.58 25.76 -10.84
CA ARG A 131 43.49 26.35 -12.19
C ARG A 131 44.80 26.21 -12.99
N ARG A 132 45.96 26.41 -12.35
CA ARG A 132 47.28 26.22 -12.97
C ARG A 132 47.61 24.75 -13.25
N ALA A 133 47.27 23.84 -12.33
CA ALA A 133 47.44 22.40 -12.52
C ALA A 133 46.55 21.84 -13.64
N ALA A 134 45.29 22.29 -13.72
CA ALA A 134 44.36 21.94 -14.80
C ALA A 134 44.83 22.46 -16.17
N ALA A 135 45.47 23.64 -16.22
CA ALA A 135 46.07 24.17 -17.45
C ALA A 135 47.28 23.35 -17.92
N LYS A 136 48.14 22.88 -17.00
CA LYS A 136 49.26 21.98 -17.32
C LYS A 136 48.81 20.61 -17.82
N LEU A 137 47.79 20.03 -17.20
CA LEU A 137 47.22 18.73 -17.62
C LEU A 137 46.57 18.80 -19.01
N ARG A 138 45.95 19.93 -19.38
CA ARG A 138 45.40 20.17 -20.73
C ARG A 138 46.45 20.19 -21.83
N ALA A 139 47.69 20.54 -21.50
CA ALA A 139 48.80 20.55 -22.46
C ALA A 139 49.41 19.16 -22.70
N ALA A 140 49.09 18.15 -21.87
CA ALA A 140 49.87 16.92 -21.78
C ALA A 140 49.18 15.63 -22.28
N GLN A 141 47.91 15.64 -22.70
CA GLN A 141 47.23 14.39 -23.11
C GLN A 141 46.47 14.50 -24.44
N GLY A 142 47.04 13.91 -25.48
CA GLY A 142 46.35 13.46 -26.68
C GLY A 142 45.96 11.99 -26.54
N LEU A 143 44.71 11.72 -26.18
CA LEU A 143 43.95 10.49 -26.44
C LEU A 143 42.50 10.72 -25.97
N LYS A 144 41.64 11.08 -26.92
CA LYS A 144 40.18 11.19 -26.77
C LYS A 144 39.63 9.77 -26.72
N ILE A 145 38.96 9.35 -25.65
CA ILE A 145 37.82 8.40 -25.62
C ILE A 145 37.47 7.98 -24.18
N TRP A 146 38.39 8.09 -23.20
CA TRP A 146 38.11 7.67 -21.80
C TRP A 146 38.28 8.78 -20.75
N SER A 147 37.90 10.01 -21.11
CA SER A 147 37.97 11.19 -20.23
C SER A 147 36.72 12.07 -20.33
N TYR A 148 35.54 11.45 -20.44
CA TYR A 148 34.27 12.18 -20.40
C TYR A 148 34.07 12.78 -19.00
N ARG A 149 34.39 14.07 -18.86
CA ARG A 149 34.01 14.90 -17.70
C ARG A 149 32.78 15.71 -18.12
N PRO A 150 31.58 15.41 -17.59
CA PRO A 150 30.41 16.20 -17.94
C PRO A 150 30.62 17.67 -17.54
N SER A 151 30.27 18.60 -18.41
CA SER A 151 30.34 20.03 -18.15
C SER A 151 29.47 20.39 -16.94
N SER A 152 29.78 21.48 -16.22
CA SER A 152 29.07 21.93 -15.01
C SER A 152 27.55 22.05 -15.18
N ALA A 153 27.06 22.24 -16.41
CA ALA A 153 25.64 22.18 -16.74
C ALA A 153 25.00 20.82 -16.41
N VAL A 154 25.68 19.71 -16.70
CA VAL A 154 25.17 18.35 -16.45
C VAL A 154 25.19 18.00 -14.95
N ALA A 155 26.13 18.55 -14.17
CA ALA A 155 26.15 18.36 -12.72
C ALA A 155 25.03 19.15 -12.01
N VAL A 156 24.74 20.38 -12.46
CA VAL A 156 23.61 21.18 -11.97
C VAL A 156 22.27 20.58 -12.42
N ILE A 157 22.18 20.11 -13.67
CA ILE A 157 21.02 19.37 -14.17
C ILE A 157 20.85 18.06 -13.38
N GLY A 158 21.92 17.36 -13.01
CA GLY A 158 21.86 16.16 -12.18
C GLY A 158 21.29 16.42 -10.78
N VAL A 159 21.69 17.51 -10.12
CA VAL A 159 21.14 17.92 -8.81
C VAL A 159 19.68 18.36 -8.93
N VAL A 160 19.32 19.10 -9.99
CA VAL A 160 17.94 19.54 -10.24
C VAL A 160 17.04 18.37 -10.63
N VAL A 161 17.53 17.42 -11.44
CA VAL A 161 16.81 16.19 -11.80
C VAL A 161 16.68 15.27 -10.60
N LEU A 162 17.69 15.10 -9.75
CA LEU A 162 17.57 14.33 -8.50
C LEU A 162 16.61 15.00 -7.51
N ALA A 163 16.61 16.34 -7.41
CA ALA A 163 15.65 17.08 -6.59
C ALA A 163 14.22 17.03 -7.15
N LEU A 164 14.05 17.03 -8.48
CA LEU A 164 12.76 16.89 -9.16
C LEU A 164 12.26 15.45 -9.18
N VAL A 165 13.14 14.46 -9.20
CA VAL A 165 12.81 13.03 -9.09
C VAL A 165 12.50 12.68 -7.63
N ALA A 166 13.24 13.22 -6.66
CA ALA A 166 12.89 13.10 -5.24
C ALA A 166 11.61 13.87 -4.88
N GLY A 167 11.37 15.04 -5.49
CA GLY A 167 10.14 15.81 -5.34
C GLY A 167 8.95 15.24 -6.12
N GLY A 168 9.19 14.58 -7.25
CA GLY A 168 8.18 14.03 -8.15
C GLY A 168 7.74 12.60 -7.83
N MET A 169 8.63 11.77 -7.26
CA MET A 169 8.26 10.41 -6.83
C MET A 169 7.37 10.39 -5.57
N GLY A 170 7.29 11.50 -4.83
CA GLY A 170 6.28 11.68 -3.78
C GLY A 170 4.85 11.89 -4.31
N MET A 171 4.67 12.18 -5.60
CA MET A 171 3.35 12.41 -6.23
C MET A 171 2.81 11.24 -7.05
N PHE A 172 3.62 10.22 -7.36
CA PHE A 172 3.22 9.11 -8.23
C PHE A 172 3.40 7.71 -7.63
N GLY A 173 3.75 7.61 -6.35
CA GLY A 173 3.88 6.35 -5.62
C GLY A 173 2.75 6.12 -4.63
N GLY A 174 1.54 5.87 -5.13
CA GLY A 174 0.39 5.51 -4.32
C GLY A 174 -0.51 4.55 -5.09
N THR A 175 -0.07 3.31 -5.31
CA THR A 175 -1.00 2.22 -5.58
C THR A 175 -1.73 1.87 -4.29
N ASP A 176 -2.66 2.74 -3.89
CA ASP A 176 -3.66 2.45 -2.88
C ASP A 176 -4.62 1.41 -3.48
N SER A 177 -4.25 0.14 -3.33
CA SER A 177 -5.22 -0.94 -3.28
C SER A 177 -5.82 -0.98 -1.87
N THR A 178 -6.49 0.12 -1.49
CA THR A 178 -7.34 0.14 -0.32
C THR A 178 -8.62 -0.58 -0.67
N SER A 179 -8.85 -1.72 -0.01
CA SER A 179 -10.19 -2.27 0.12
C SER A 179 -11.02 -1.22 0.86
N THR A 180 -11.82 -0.45 0.12
CA THR A 180 -12.81 0.45 0.72
C THR A 180 -13.80 -0.41 1.51
N ALA A 181 -13.63 -0.39 2.83
CA ALA A 181 -14.56 -0.94 3.80
C ALA A 181 -15.93 -0.32 3.53
N ALA A 182 -16.99 -1.14 3.48
CA ALA A 182 -18.34 -0.62 3.33
C ALA A 182 -18.67 0.34 4.49
N ASP A 183 -19.54 1.34 4.30
CA ASP A 183 -19.82 2.41 5.28
C ASP A 183 -20.20 1.92 6.70
N GLY A 184 -20.67 0.67 6.86
CA GLY A 184 -20.96 0.04 8.15
C GLY A 184 -19.77 -0.64 8.84
N GLU A 185 -18.66 -0.83 8.14
CA GLU A 185 -17.42 -1.48 8.59
C GLU A 185 -16.25 -0.50 8.71
N ASN A 186 -16.35 0.68 8.06
CA ASN A 186 -15.38 1.77 8.14
C ASN A 186 -15.48 2.54 9.47
N VAL A 187 -15.06 1.89 10.56
CA VAL A 187 -14.98 2.55 11.88
C VAL A 187 -13.73 3.44 12.00
N GLY A 188 -12.73 3.24 11.14
CA GLY A 188 -11.46 3.97 11.18
C GLY A 188 -11.53 5.37 10.57
N GLN A 189 -12.41 5.61 9.58
CA GLN A 189 -12.60 6.91 8.92
C GLN A 189 -11.29 7.56 8.45
N GLY A 190 -10.33 6.75 7.99
CA GLY A 190 -9.00 7.19 7.56
C GLY A 190 -8.06 7.60 8.69
N LYS A 191 -8.42 7.36 9.97
CA LYS A 191 -7.56 7.66 11.11
C LYS A 191 -6.26 6.87 11.01
N LYS A 192 -5.14 7.55 11.26
CA LYS A 192 -3.81 6.95 11.22
C LYS A 192 -3.52 6.16 12.49
N VAL A 193 -2.92 4.98 12.32
CA VAL A 193 -2.44 4.11 13.40
C VAL A 193 -1.03 3.63 13.04
N THR A 194 -0.08 3.77 13.95
CA THR A 194 1.31 3.32 13.71
C THR A 194 1.65 2.10 14.56
N ILE A 195 2.03 0.99 13.93
CA ILE A 195 2.41 -0.26 14.59
C ILE A 195 3.92 -0.44 14.52
N GLY A 196 4.58 -0.57 15.67
CA GLY A 196 5.99 -0.96 15.73
C GLY A 196 6.14 -2.48 15.84
N TYR A 197 7.18 -3.05 15.23
CA TYR A 197 7.44 -4.49 15.34
C TYR A 197 8.92 -4.84 15.33
N ILE A 198 9.25 -5.96 15.97
CA ILE A 198 10.56 -6.61 15.91
C ILE A 198 10.48 -7.63 14.76
N PRO A 199 11.52 -7.79 13.91
CA PRO A 199 11.47 -8.70 12.75
C PRO A 199 11.59 -10.19 13.13
N TRP A 200 10.97 -10.59 14.24
CA TRP A 200 10.75 -11.98 14.64
C TRP A 200 9.46 -12.50 13.99
N ASP A 201 9.39 -13.80 13.73
CA ASP A 201 8.32 -14.41 12.94
C ASP A 201 6.92 -14.09 13.49
N GLU A 202 6.73 -14.21 14.81
CA GLU A 202 5.49 -13.92 15.51
C GLU A 202 5.15 -12.42 15.53
N GLY A 203 6.15 -11.56 15.68
CA GLY A 203 6.01 -10.11 15.66
C GLY A 203 5.59 -9.61 14.28
N VAL A 204 6.19 -10.17 13.22
CA VAL A 204 5.80 -9.90 11.83
C VAL A 204 4.39 -10.44 11.57
N ALA A 205 4.09 -11.68 11.95
CA ALA A 205 2.78 -12.30 11.71
C ALA A 205 1.65 -11.49 12.37
N SER A 206 1.78 -11.18 13.66
CA SER A 206 0.79 -10.42 14.40
C SER A 206 0.64 -8.97 13.90
N THR A 207 1.74 -8.30 13.57
CA THR A 207 1.72 -6.92 13.07
C THR A 207 1.01 -6.80 11.72
N PHE A 208 1.38 -7.64 10.75
CA PHE A 208 0.79 -7.57 9.42
C PHE A 208 -0.66 -8.09 9.40
N LEU A 209 -1.02 -9.01 10.32
CA LEU A 209 -2.42 -9.37 10.58
C LEU A 209 -3.23 -8.16 11.07
N TRP A 210 -2.74 -7.45 12.08
CA TRP A 210 -3.43 -6.25 12.58
C TRP A 210 -3.46 -5.12 11.57
N LYS A 211 -2.43 -4.99 10.73
CA LYS A 211 -2.44 -4.06 9.60
C LYS A 211 -3.61 -4.35 8.66
N GLU A 212 -3.75 -5.58 8.17
CA GLU A 212 -4.87 -5.93 7.27
C GLU A 212 -6.23 -5.72 7.95
N ILE A 213 -6.37 -6.16 9.21
CA ILE A 213 -7.62 -6.02 9.97
C ILE A 213 -8.00 -4.54 10.13
N LEU A 214 -7.05 -3.67 10.47
CA LEU A 214 -7.33 -2.24 10.66
C LEU A 214 -7.61 -1.54 9.33
N GLU A 215 -6.89 -1.88 8.26
CA GLU A 215 -7.16 -1.36 6.91
C GLU A 215 -8.56 -1.79 6.41
N GLU A 216 -8.96 -3.06 6.61
CA GLU A 216 -10.32 -3.55 6.34
C GLU A 216 -11.40 -2.84 7.18
N ARG A 217 -11.01 -2.23 8.32
CA ARG A 217 -11.90 -1.42 9.16
C ARG A 217 -11.76 0.08 8.90
N GLY A 218 -11.07 0.46 7.83
CA GLY A 218 -10.99 1.83 7.33
C GLY A 218 -9.97 2.73 8.04
N PHE A 219 -8.98 2.17 8.73
CA PHE A 219 -7.83 2.92 9.26
C PHE A 219 -6.73 3.04 8.20
N GLN A 220 -5.87 4.05 8.34
CA GLN A 220 -4.60 4.14 7.62
C GLN A 220 -3.49 3.61 8.53
N VAL A 221 -2.81 2.54 8.13
CA VAL A 221 -1.84 1.87 9.01
C VAL A 221 -0.42 2.03 8.49
N ASP A 222 0.47 2.53 9.35
CA ASP A 222 1.91 2.57 9.10
C ASP A 222 2.63 1.55 9.99
N THR A 223 3.53 0.75 9.42
CA THR A 223 4.26 -0.30 10.15
C THR A 223 5.74 0.01 10.13
N LYS A 224 6.39 0.01 11.31
CA LYS A 224 7.80 0.36 11.46
C LYS A 224 8.58 -0.75 12.14
N GLN A 225 9.64 -1.19 11.49
CA GLN A 225 10.56 -2.18 12.04
C GLN A 225 11.54 -1.52 13.02
N PHE A 226 11.77 -2.18 14.16
CA PHE A 226 12.73 -1.78 15.17
C PHE A 226 13.45 -2.98 15.78
N ASP A 227 14.61 -2.71 16.37
CA ASP A 227 15.16 -3.55 17.45
C ASP A 227 14.36 -3.35 18.74
N ALA A 228 14.40 -4.32 19.67
CA ALA A 228 13.60 -4.29 20.91
C ALA A 228 13.82 -3.01 21.74
N GLY A 229 15.07 -2.60 21.98
CA GLY A 229 15.39 -1.40 22.77
C GLY A 229 14.84 -0.10 22.16
N PRO A 230 15.13 0.19 20.88
CA PRO A 230 14.52 1.30 20.15
C PRO A 230 12.99 1.24 20.10
N LEU A 231 12.38 0.06 19.94
CA LEU A 231 10.93 -0.11 19.91
C LEU A 231 10.28 0.42 21.20
N TYR A 232 10.75 -0.06 22.36
CA TYR A 232 10.28 0.39 23.67
C TYR A 232 10.50 1.89 23.89
N THR A 233 11.62 2.42 23.39
CA THR A 233 11.92 3.85 23.48
C THR A 233 10.91 4.65 22.66
N SER A 234 10.67 4.25 21.41
CA SER A 234 9.72 4.88 20.49
C SER A 234 8.28 4.83 21.03
N LEU A 235 7.86 3.68 21.56
CA LEU A 235 6.55 3.52 22.19
C LEU A 235 6.39 4.41 23.42
N SER A 236 7.42 4.52 24.26
CA SER A 236 7.39 5.37 25.47
C SER A 236 7.35 6.87 25.17
N GLN A 237 7.76 7.27 23.95
CA GLN A 237 7.72 8.64 23.46
C GLN A 237 6.43 8.96 22.72
N GLY A 238 5.63 7.95 22.36
CA GLY A 238 4.42 8.10 21.56
C GLY A 238 4.67 8.22 20.06
N ASP A 239 5.88 7.91 19.58
CA ASP A 239 6.25 7.92 18.15
C ASP A 239 5.59 6.77 17.35
N ILE A 240 5.14 5.73 18.07
CA ILE A 240 4.31 4.62 17.59
C ILE A 240 3.14 4.40 18.56
N ASP A 241 2.04 3.86 18.07
CA ASP A 241 0.81 3.69 18.87
C ASP A 241 0.82 2.39 19.68
N PHE A 242 1.14 1.25 19.05
CA PHE A 242 1.23 -0.04 19.71
C PHE A 242 2.18 -1.01 19.03
N GLU A 243 2.50 -2.10 19.73
CA GLU A 243 3.25 -3.26 19.27
C GLU A 243 2.67 -4.53 19.90
N THR A 244 2.85 -5.68 19.25
CA THR A 244 2.23 -6.95 19.64
C THR A 244 3.22 -8.03 20.04
N ASP A 245 4.47 -7.71 20.30
CA ASP A 245 5.56 -8.68 20.49
C ASP A 245 6.38 -8.43 21.77
N SER A 246 5.69 -8.09 22.85
CA SER A 246 6.33 -7.90 24.15
C SER A 246 6.29 -9.17 25.00
N TRP A 247 7.44 -9.81 25.18
CA TRP A 247 7.60 -11.01 25.99
C TRP A 247 7.77 -10.68 27.48
N LEU A 248 6.71 -10.89 28.26
CA LEU A 248 6.63 -10.53 29.69
C LEU A 248 6.19 -11.71 30.57
N PRO A 249 6.63 -11.77 31.83
CA PRO A 249 7.40 -10.75 32.55
C PRO A 249 8.93 -10.90 32.47
N THR A 250 9.46 -11.97 31.87
CA THR A 250 10.87 -12.37 32.04
C THR A 250 11.78 -11.79 30.96
N THR A 251 11.47 -12.02 29.69
CA THR A 251 12.37 -11.69 28.57
C THR A 251 12.60 -10.18 28.49
N HIS A 252 11.54 -9.38 28.48
CA HIS A 252 11.63 -7.92 28.39
C HIS A 252 11.54 -7.21 29.75
N GLU A 253 11.85 -7.88 30.86
CA GLU A 253 11.80 -7.31 32.21
C GLU A 253 12.59 -5.99 32.32
N GLN A 254 13.78 -5.94 31.71
CA GLN A 254 14.63 -4.74 31.72
C GLN A 254 13.97 -3.52 31.05
N TYR A 255 13.20 -3.75 29.99
CA TYR A 255 12.51 -2.68 29.27
C TYR A 255 11.23 -2.29 30.00
N TRP A 256 10.50 -3.28 30.53
CA TRP A 256 9.32 -3.04 31.35
C TRP A 256 9.64 -2.23 32.61
N LYS A 257 10.72 -2.55 33.33
CA LYS A 257 11.19 -1.75 34.48
C LYS A 257 11.51 -0.31 34.11
N LYS A 258 12.08 -0.09 32.92
CA LYS A 258 12.51 1.25 32.46
C LYS A 258 11.36 2.10 31.92
N TYR A 259 10.44 1.49 31.16
CA TYR A 259 9.45 2.21 30.37
C TYR A 259 7.99 1.91 30.76
N GLY A 260 7.71 0.85 31.51
CA GLY A 260 6.35 0.37 31.79
C GLY A 260 5.43 1.40 32.45
N SER A 261 5.97 2.34 33.24
CA SER A 261 5.18 3.45 33.80
C SER A 261 4.63 4.43 32.75
N LYS A 262 5.23 4.46 31.56
CA LYS A 262 4.84 5.29 30.40
C LYS A 262 4.10 4.50 29.31
N LEU A 263 3.81 3.23 29.56
CA LEU A 263 3.16 2.33 28.61
C LEU A 263 1.84 1.84 29.20
N ASP A 264 0.97 1.34 28.33
CA ASP A 264 -0.22 0.58 28.71
C ASP A 264 -0.09 -0.84 28.17
N ASP A 265 -0.15 -1.83 29.07
CA ASP A 265 -0.23 -3.25 28.72
C ASP A 265 -1.70 -3.61 28.44
N LEU A 266 -1.99 -3.99 27.21
CA LEU A 266 -3.32 -4.41 26.77
C LEU A 266 -3.56 -5.91 27.01
N GLY A 267 -2.57 -6.63 27.52
CA GLY A 267 -2.66 -8.01 27.96
C GLY A 267 -1.95 -8.99 27.02
N SER A 268 -1.77 -10.22 27.52
CA SER A 268 -1.17 -11.32 26.77
C SER A 268 -2.16 -11.88 25.74
N TRP A 269 -1.73 -11.98 24.48
CA TRP A 269 -2.50 -12.57 23.39
C TRP A 269 -2.08 -14.00 23.04
N PHE A 270 -0.86 -14.40 23.43
CA PHE A 270 -0.31 -15.72 23.20
C PHE A 270 0.60 -16.16 24.35
N GLY A 271 0.64 -17.47 24.63
CA GLY A 271 1.48 -18.06 25.66
C GLY A 271 0.85 -19.33 26.26
N PRO A 272 1.57 -20.04 27.13
CA PRO A 272 2.93 -19.73 27.60
C PRO A 272 4.00 -19.97 26.52
N THR A 273 5.07 -19.19 26.57
CA THR A 273 6.25 -19.32 25.70
C THR A 273 7.47 -19.80 26.49
N SER A 274 8.54 -20.20 25.79
CA SER A 274 9.80 -20.57 26.43
C SER A 274 11.02 -20.10 25.63
N LEU A 275 12.13 -19.91 26.35
CA LEU A 275 13.43 -19.53 25.81
C LEU A 275 14.39 -20.72 25.91
N GLU A 276 15.17 -20.99 24.87
CA GLU A 276 16.04 -22.16 24.80
C GLU A 276 17.44 -21.86 24.26
N LEU A 277 18.44 -22.61 24.75
CA LEU A 277 19.56 -22.97 23.89
C LEU A 277 19.20 -24.26 23.15
N SER A 278 19.46 -24.30 21.85
CA SER A 278 19.15 -25.45 21.01
C SER A 278 20.39 -25.95 20.29
N VAL A 279 20.48 -27.27 20.14
CA VAL A 279 21.52 -27.95 19.37
C VAL A 279 20.84 -28.92 18.39
N PRO A 280 21.45 -29.22 17.24
CA PRO A 280 20.92 -30.27 16.35
C PRO A 280 20.86 -31.64 17.02
N SER A 281 19.82 -32.43 16.75
CA SER A 281 19.58 -33.73 17.38
C SER A 281 20.67 -34.78 17.12
N TYR A 282 21.49 -34.60 16.08
CA TYR A 282 22.65 -35.42 15.82
C TYR A 282 23.79 -35.25 16.85
N MET A 283 23.77 -34.18 17.66
CA MET A 283 24.73 -33.99 18.74
C MET A 283 24.42 -34.88 19.95
N LYS A 284 25.16 -35.98 20.10
CA LYS A 284 24.98 -36.88 21.25
C LYS A 284 25.65 -36.33 22.51
N GLY A 285 25.03 -36.60 23.68
CA GLY A 285 25.56 -36.20 24.99
C GLY A 285 25.40 -34.72 25.34
N VAL A 286 24.53 -33.98 24.66
CA VAL A 286 24.19 -32.58 24.99
C VAL A 286 22.67 -32.48 25.02
N ASP A 287 22.06 -32.70 26.18
CA ASP A 287 20.60 -32.76 26.36
C ASP A 287 20.09 -31.73 27.38
N SER A 288 20.99 -31.07 28.11
CA SER A 288 20.73 -30.02 29.07
C SER A 288 21.75 -28.88 29.00
N LEU A 289 21.42 -27.72 29.56
CA LEU A 289 22.37 -26.61 29.72
C LEU A 289 23.59 -27.01 30.55
N ALA A 290 23.43 -27.92 31.52
CA ALA A 290 24.53 -28.44 32.32
C ALA A 290 25.54 -29.24 31.49
N ASP A 291 25.08 -29.90 30.42
CA ASP A 291 25.94 -30.71 29.56
C ASP A 291 26.88 -29.89 28.67
N LEU A 292 26.66 -28.58 28.54
CA LEU A 292 27.57 -27.70 27.79
C LEU A 292 28.89 -27.49 28.51
N LYS A 293 28.92 -27.66 29.83
CA LYS A 293 30.13 -27.43 30.62
C LYS A 293 31.23 -28.42 30.23
N GLY A 294 32.44 -27.90 30.00
CA GLY A 294 33.58 -28.67 29.51
C GLY A 294 33.55 -29.01 28.02
N LYS A 295 32.52 -28.57 27.27
CA LYS A 295 32.38 -28.84 25.83
C LYS A 295 32.62 -27.62 24.94
N ALA A 296 33.16 -26.52 25.48
CA ALA A 296 33.46 -25.31 24.72
C ALA A 296 34.26 -25.59 23.43
N GLY A 297 35.26 -26.46 23.49
CA GLY A 297 36.07 -26.84 22.32
C GLY A 297 35.24 -27.41 21.16
N THR A 298 34.15 -28.14 21.44
CA THR A 298 33.24 -28.70 20.42
C THR A 298 32.51 -27.61 19.64
N PHE A 299 32.21 -26.48 20.27
CA PHE A 299 31.46 -25.36 19.67
C PHE A 299 32.37 -24.15 19.37
N GLY A 300 33.69 -24.33 19.40
CA GLY A 300 34.65 -23.24 19.20
C GLY A 300 34.55 -22.13 20.26
N GLY A 301 34.05 -22.45 21.46
CA GLY A 301 33.84 -21.52 22.57
C GLY A 301 32.75 -20.48 22.31
N LYS A 302 31.81 -20.76 21.40
CA LYS A 302 30.80 -19.79 20.97
C LYS A 302 29.38 -20.31 21.13
N ILE A 303 28.47 -19.40 21.46
CA ILE A 303 27.02 -19.58 21.31
C ILE A 303 26.55 -18.56 20.28
N THR A 304 25.94 -19.01 19.19
CA THR A 304 25.41 -18.11 18.17
C THR A 304 24.10 -17.52 18.65
N GLY A 305 24.10 -16.22 18.92
CA GLY A 305 22.94 -15.50 19.41
C GLY A 305 22.26 -14.64 18.36
N ILE A 306 21.20 -13.94 18.77
CA ILE A 306 20.41 -13.02 17.95
C ILE A 306 20.80 -11.56 18.20
N GLU A 307 19.88 -10.61 17.95
CA GLU A 307 20.11 -9.18 18.17
C GLU A 307 20.53 -8.89 19.62
N SER A 308 21.57 -8.09 19.82
CA SER A 308 22.09 -7.79 21.17
C SER A 308 21.06 -7.13 22.10
N SER A 309 20.05 -6.47 21.53
CA SER A 309 18.95 -5.82 22.24
C SER A 309 17.82 -6.79 22.62
N ALA A 310 17.80 -8.02 22.11
CA ALA A 310 16.80 -9.01 22.49
C ALA A 310 16.89 -9.32 23.99
N GLY A 311 15.74 -9.38 24.67
CA GLY A 311 15.69 -9.63 26.11
C GLY A 311 16.40 -10.92 26.54
N MET A 312 16.22 -11.98 25.73
CA MET A 312 16.89 -13.26 25.90
C MET A 312 18.41 -13.15 25.93
N MET A 313 19.00 -12.28 25.11
CA MET A 313 20.45 -12.11 25.03
C MET A 313 21.01 -11.47 26.30
N GLY A 314 20.28 -10.50 26.86
CA GLY A 314 20.58 -9.92 28.17
C GLY A 314 20.51 -10.97 29.28
N LEU A 315 19.44 -11.77 29.31
CA LEU A 315 19.23 -12.82 30.31
C LEU A 315 20.30 -13.93 30.21
N LEU A 316 20.64 -14.35 28.99
CA LEU A 316 21.67 -15.35 28.71
C LEU A 316 23.02 -14.94 29.32
N LYS A 317 23.48 -13.73 28.95
CA LYS A 317 24.78 -13.20 29.36
C LYS A 317 24.86 -12.85 30.84
N SER A 318 23.78 -12.30 31.40
CA SER A 318 23.79 -11.78 32.77
C SER A 318 23.55 -12.84 33.83
N LYS A 319 22.74 -13.86 33.50
CA LYS A 319 22.23 -14.87 34.45
C LYS A 319 22.48 -16.30 33.99
N VAL A 320 21.92 -16.73 32.86
CA VAL A 320 21.88 -18.16 32.49
C VAL A 320 23.28 -18.78 32.40
N LEU A 321 24.22 -18.12 31.72
CA LEU A 321 25.58 -18.64 31.63
C LEU A 321 26.27 -18.72 32.99
N LYS A 322 26.04 -17.77 33.89
CA LYS A 322 26.63 -17.78 35.25
C LYS A 322 26.02 -18.88 36.10
N ASP A 323 24.70 -19.06 36.05
CA ASP A 323 24.00 -20.09 36.81
C ASP A 323 24.52 -21.50 36.47
N TYR A 324 25.00 -21.72 35.24
CA TYR A 324 25.61 -22.98 34.80
C TYR A 324 27.16 -22.98 34.80
N GLY A 325 27.80 -21.86 35.12
CA GLY A 325 29.26 -21.70 35.08
C GLY A 325 29.86 -21.80 33.67
N LEU A 326 29.09 -21.39 32.66
CA LEU A 326 29.44 -21.37 31.23
C LEU A 326 30.03 -20.02 30.79
N ASP A 327 29.90 -18.98 31.61
CA ASP A 327 30.34 -17.60 31.33
C ASP A 327 31.85 -17.46 31.11
N LYS A 328 32.63 -18.41 31.65
CA LYS A 328 34.09 -18.49 31.44
C LYS A 328 34.50 -19.33 30.23
N GLU A 329 33.59 -20.15 29.72
CA GLU A 329 33.86 -21.15 28.68
C GLU A 329 33.31 -20.73 27.32
N TYR A 330 32.19 -20.01 27.30
CA TYR A 330 31.47 -19.62 26.09
C TYR A 330 31.35 -18.11 25.97
N LYS A 331 31.64 -17.62 24.76
CA LYS A 331 31.29 -16.27 24.34
C LYS A 331 30.00 -16.30 23.54
N VAL A 332 29.01 -15.54 23.97
CA VAL A 332 27.80 -15.29 23.15
C VAL A 332 28.18 -14.35 22.02
N VAL A 333 27.92 -14.77 20.79
CA VAL A 333 28.12 -13.97 19.58
C VAL A 333 26.82 -13.24 19.29
N ASP A 334 26.84 -11.91 19.39
CA ASP A 334 25.72 -11.06 18.99
C ASP A 334 25.63 -11.04 17.46
N SER A 335 24.43 -11.27 16.93
CA SER A 335 24.18 -11.22 15.49
C SER A 335 22.77 -10.71 15.21
N SER A 336 22.03 -11.31 14.28
CA SER A 336 20.61 -11.12 14.06
C SER A 336 19.94 -12.49 13.98
N THR A 337 18.64 -12.56 14.24
CA THR A 337 17.85 -13.79 14.08
C THR A 337 18.07 -14.46 12.71
N PRO A 338 18.00 -13.72 11.58
CA PRO A 338 18.35 -14.24 10.26
C PRO A 338 19.77 -14.79 10.16
N ALA A 339 20.77 -14.07 10.68
CA ALA A 339 22.16 -14.51 10.63
C ALA A 339 22.37 -15.80 11.44
N MET A 340 21.79 -15.87 12.64
CA MET A 340 21.78 -17.08 13.48
C MET A 340 21.16 -18.27 12.74
N LEU A 341 20.01 -18.08 12.09
CA LEU A 341 19.35 -19.13 11.29
C LEU A 341 20.17 -19.55 10.07
N ALA A 342 20.92 -18.62 9.45
CA ALA A 342 21.84 -18.94 8.36
C ALA A 342 22.99 -19.83 8.85
N GLU A 343 23.56 -19.51 10.00
CA GLU A 343 24.60 -20.32 10.63
C GLU A 343 24.08 -21.70 11.00
N LEU A 344 22.88 -21.77 11.60
CA LEU A 344 22.19 -23.02 11.91
C LEU A 344 22.01 -23.86 10.65
N LYS A 345 21.44 -23.30 9.58
CA LYS A 345 21.24 -23.99 8.30
C LYS A 345 22.55 -24.54 7.75
N ARG A 346 23.61 -23.73 7.77
CA ARG A 346 24.93 -24.11 7.24
C ARG A 346 25.58 -25.22 8.07
N ALA A 347 25.56 -25.11 9.39
CA ALA A 347 26.09 -26.12 10.30
C ALA A 347 25.29 -27.43 10.20
N TYR A 348 23.95 -27.33 10.16
CA TYR A 348 23.05 -28.47 10.03
C TYR A 348 23.25 -29.23 8.73
N ALA A 349 23.41 -28.52 7.60
CA ALA A 349 23.71 -29.12 6.30
C ALA A 349 25.04 -29.88 6.29
N LYS A 350 26.04 -29.38 7.02
CA LYS A 350 27.37 -30.00 7.14
C LYS A 350 27.52 -30.98 8.30
N LYS A 351 26.47 -31.17 9.10
CA LYS A 351 26.51 -31.93 10.37
C LYS A 351 27.59 -31.42 11.34
N GLU A 352 27.89 -30.13 11.31
CA GLU A 352 28.84 -29.48 12.22
C GLU A 352 28.17 -29.19 13.58
N PRO A 353 28.91 -29.22 14.70
CA PRO A 353 28.39 -28.81 15.99
C PRO A 353 28.01 -27.32 16.01
N ILE A 354 26.82 -27.01 16.53
CA ILE A 354 26.38 -25.63 16.75
C ILE A 354 25.44 -25.59 17.96
N VAL A 355 25.52 -24.51 18.73
CA VAL A 355 24.55 -24.16 19.77
C VAL A 355 24.05 -22.76 19.49
N VAL A 356 22.73 -22.63 19.40
CA VAL A 356 22.05 -21.38 19.04
C VAL A 356 21.05 -20.98 20.13
N THR A 357 20.77 -19.69 20.25
CA THR A 357 19.60 -19.19 20.98
C THR A 357 18.34 -19.37 20.13
N LEU A 358 17.28 -19.91 20.72
CA LEU A 358 15.97 -20.07 20.08
C LEU A 358 14.83 -19.92 21.10
N TRP A 359 13.59 -19.86 20.64
CA TRP A 359 12.40 -19.75 21.51
C TRP A 359 11.26 -20.61 21.00
N SER A 360 10.22 -20.79 21.80
CA SER A 360 9.01 -21.49 21.43
C SER A 360 7.78 -20.62 21.62
N PRO A 361 6.87 -20.57 20.63
CA PRO A 361 6.89 -21.26 19.33
C PRO A 361 7.93 -20.68 18.38
N HIS A 362 8.49 -21.53 17.51
CA HIS A 362 9.35 -21.10 16.40
C HIS A 362 9.39 -22.19 15.31
N TRP A 363 9.26 -21.79 14.04
CA TRP A 363 9.17 -22.70 12.90
C TRP A 363 10.40 -23.59 12.71
N ALA A 364 11.58 -23.14 13.13
CA ALA A 364 12.83 -23.90 13.00
C ALA A 364 12.77 -25.29 13.65
N TYR A 365 11.92 -25.51 14.66
CA TYR A 365 11.71 -26.85 15.24
C TYR A 365 10.91 -27.79 14.33
N SER A 366 10.21 -27.26 13.31
CA SER A 366 9.52 -28.05 12.29
C SER A 366 10.43 -28.38 11.11
N ASP A 367 11.32 -27.46 10.74
CA ASP A 367 12.22 -27.61 9.59
C ASP A 367 13.53 -28.34 9.92
N TYR A 368 13.97 -28.27 11.17
CA TYR A 368 15.19 -28.87 11.64
C TYR A 368 14.92 -29.80 12.83
N ASP A 369 15.58 -30.96 12.84
CA ASP A 369 15.57 -31.85 14.00
C ASP A 369 16.53 -31.30 15.05
N LEU A 370 15.98 -30.52 15.99
CA LEU A 370 16.70 -29.82 17.06
C LEU A 370 16.28 -30.32 18.43
N LYS A 371 17.24 -30.36 19.36
CA LYS A 371 17.02 -30.56 20.79
C LYS A 371 17.00 -29.24 21.54
N LYS A 372 15.89 -28.99 22.24
CA LYS A 372 15.78 -27.98 23.28
C LYS A 372 16.58 -28.44 24.50
N LEU A 373 17.62 -27.71 24.88
CA LEU A 373 18.42 -28.08 26.04
C LEU A 373 17.61 -27.85 27.31
N LYS A 374 17.45 -28.91 28.12
CA LYS A 374 16.77 -28.84 29.41
C LYS A 374 17.45 -27.83 30.33
N ASP A 375 16.64 -27.05 31.03
CA ASP A 375 17.06 -26.07 32.04
C ASP A 375 16.67 -26.55 33.45
N PRO A 376 17.41 -27.48 34.06
CA PRO A 376 17.09 -28.01 35.39
C PRO A 376 17.10 -26.96 36.51
N LYS A 377 17.78 -25.83 36.32
CA LYS A 377 17.84 -24.72 37.29
C LYS A 377 16.71 -23.70 37.09
N GLY A 378 15.93 -23.80 36.01
CA GLY A 378 14.94 -22.79 35.64
C GLY A 378 15.55 -21.39 35.46
N ALA A 379 16.79 -21.32 34.97
CA ALA A 379 17.52 -20.07 34.77
C ALA A 379 16.85 -19.14 33.74
N TRP A 380 16.15 -19.71 32.75
CA TRP A 380 15.36 -18.96 31.76
C TRP A 380 14.06 -18.37 32.34
N GLY A 381 13.60 -18.85 33.50
CA GLY A 381 12.32 -18.46 34.10
C GLY A 381 11.19 -19.45 33.81
N LYS A 382 9.96 -19.08 34.18
CA LYS A 382 8.77 -19.95 34.07
C LYS A 382 8.07 -19.88 32.70
N GLY A 383 8.62 -19.09 31.77
CA GLY A 383 7.99 -18.74 30.50
C GLY A 383 7.26 -17.40 30.55
N ASP A 384 6.99 -16.85 29.37
CA ASP A 384 6.34 -15.55 29.19
C ASP A 384 4.96 -15.70 28.54
N GLY A 385 4.18 -14.64 28.61
CA GLY A 385 3.17 -14.34 27.60
C GLY A 385 3.75 -13.37 26.58
N VAL A 386 3.23 -13.39 25.36
CA VAL A 386 3.42 -12.33 24.37
C VAL A 386 2.29 -11.33 24.54
N HIS A 387 2.64 -10.09 24.85
CA HIS A 387 1.73 -9.01 25.20
C HIS A 387 1.63 -7.97 24.09
N THR A 388 0.48 -7.32 24.03
CA THR A 388 0.31 -6.08 23.27
C THR A 388 0.59 -4.90 24.17
N LEU A 389 1.61 -4.10 23.84
CA LEU A 389 1.89 -2.84 24.52
C LEU A 389 1.49 -1.67 23.65
N SER A 390 1.00 -0.60 24.28
CA SER A 390 0.66 0.65 23.61
C SER A 390 1.27 1.85 24.31
N ARG A 391 1.41 2.96 23.58
CA ARG A 391 1.74 4.25 24.21
C ARG A 391 0.66 4.60 25.24
N LYS A 392 1.05 5.32 26.29
CA LYS A 392 0.09 5.78 27.30
C LYS A 392 -1.09 6.51 26.65
N GLY A 393 -2.31 6.15 27.04
CA GLY A 393 -3.50 6.84 26.56
C GLY A 393 -4.08 6.31 25.24
N PHE A 394 -3.42 5.35 24.57
CA PHE A 394 -3.86 4.90 23.24
C PHE A 394 -5.29 4.32 23.25
N ALA A 395 -5.62 3.50 24.24
CA ALA A 395 -6.96 2.90 24.35
C ALA A 395 -8.05 3.94 24.68
N GLN A 396 -7.69 5.09 25.24
CA GLN A 396 -8.59 6.21 25.46
C GLN A 396 -8.81 7.00 24.17
N ASP A 397 -7.75 7.22 23.39
CA ASP A 397 -7.82 7.88 22.08
C ASP A 397 -8.50 7.01 21.00
N ASN A 398 -8.39 5.70 21.14
CA ASN A 398 -8.91 4.69 20.21
C ASN A 398 -9.63 3.57 20.98
N PRO A 399 -10.80 3.83 21.59
CA PRO A 399 -11.48 2.86 22.45
C PRO A 399 -11.88 1.58 21.73
N VAL A 400 -12.22 1.67 20.44
CA VAL A 400 -12.58 0.49 19.62
C VAL A 400 -11.36 -0.41 19.40
N VAL A 401 -10.25 0.16 18.88
CA VAL A 401 -9.02 -0.60 18.62
C VAL A 401 -8.41 -1.10 19.93
N GLY A 402 -8.37 -0.27 20.98
CA GLY A 402 -7.89 -0.68 22.29
C GLY A 402 -8.66 -1.87 22.87
N GLN A 403 -9.97 -1.94 22.64
CA GLN A 403 -10.79 -3.09 23.06
C GLN A 403 -10.49 -4.34 22.23
N TRP A 404 -10.33 -4.21 20.92
CA TRP A 404 -9.98 -5.31 20.03
C TRP A 404 -8.61 -5.92 20.42
N LEU A 405 -7.60 -5.07 20.62
CA LEU A 405 -6.27 -5.48 21.06
C LEU A 405 -6.28 -6.17 22.42
N LYS A 406 -7.06 -5.66 23.40
CA LYS A 406 -7.22 -6.33 24.71
C LYS A 406 -7.79 -7.74 24.60
N ASN A 407 -8.70 -7.94 23.66
CA ASN A 407 -9.37 -9.21 23.41
C ASN A 407 -8.61 -10.12 22.44
N PHE A 408 -7.48 -9.65 21.87
CA PHE A 408 -6.71 -10.37 20.88
C PHE A 408 -6.20 -11.69 21.44
N ARG A 409 -6.52 -12.82 20.82
CA ARG A 409 -5.98 -14.13 21.19
C ARG A 409 -5.71 -14.95 19.94
N MET A 410 -4.58 -15.66 19.91
CA MET A 410 -4.28 -16.65 18.87
C MET A 410 -3.96 -18.00 19.48
N THR A 411 -4.39 -19.06 18.80
CA THR A 411 -3.92 -20.43 19.08
C THR A 411 -2.59 -20.68 18.39
N GLU A 412 -1.79 -21.63 18.89
CA GLU A 412 -0.52 -22.03 18.28
C GLU A 412 -0.70 -22.44 16.81
N LYS A 413 -1.76 -23.20 16.49
CA LYS A 413 -2.08 -23.58 15.11
C LYS A 413 -2.35 -22.38 14.20
N GLN A 414 -2.99 -21.33 14.71
CA GLN A 414 -3.25 -20.12 13.92
C GLN A 414 -1.96 -19.32 13.71
N LEU A 415 -1.16 -19.15 14.76
CA LEU A 415 0.10 -18.41 14.70
C LEU A 415 1.08 -19.11 13.76
N THR A 416 1.39 -20.37 14.02
CA THR A 416 2.32 -21.18 13.18
C THR A 416 1.83 -21.32 11.74
N GLY A 417 0.51 -21.44 11.54
CA GLY A 417 -0.08 -21.48 10.19
C GLY A 417 0.07 -20.17 9.43
N LEU A 418 0.00 -19.02 10.12
CA LEU A 418 0.21 -17.71 9.52
C LEU A 418 1.69 -17.45 9.24
N GLU A 419 2.57 -17.76 10.20
CA GLU A 419 4.03 -17.70 10.03
C GLU A 419 4.49 -18.54 8.84
N ALA A 420 3.96 -19.76 8.69
CA ALA A 420 4.30 -20.63 7.57
C ALA A 420 3.90 -20.02 6.22
N GLU A 421 2.76 -19.34 6.12
CA GLU A 421 2.35 -18.68 4.88
C GLU A 421 3.24 -17.46 4.57
N ILE A 422 3.60 -16.68 5.59
CA ILE A 422 4.54 -15.55 5.45
C ILE A 422 5.91 -16.04 4.99
N ASN A 423 6.41 -17.12 5.59
CA ASN A 423 7.71 -17.70 5.24
C ASN A 423 7.74 -18.31 3.84
N LYS A 424 6.61 -18.86 3.34
CA LYS A 424 6.51 -19.40 1.97
C LYS A 424 6.65 -18.34 0.88
N VAL A 425 6.02 -17.17 1.04
CA VAL A 425 5.97 -16.16 -0.04
C VAL A 425 7.23 -15.30 -0.12
N GLY A 426 8.04 -15.31 0.94
CA GLY A 426 9.25 -14.50 1.05
C GLY A 426 8.99 -13.07 1.54
N LYS A 427 10.05 -12.42 2.02
CA LYS A 427 9.99 -11.08 2.62
C LYS A 427 9.66 -9.99 1.58
N GLY A 428 8.92 -8.97 1.99
CA GLY A 428 8.31 -7.94 1.13
C GLY A 428 6.88 -8.27 0.69
N LYS A 429 6.43 -9.52 0.91
CA LYS A 429 5.08 -10.01 0.55
C LYS A 429 4.26 -10.43 1.77
N GLN A 430 4.61 -9.95 2.95
CA GLN A 430 3.95 -10.31 4.21
C GLN A 430 2.45 -10.00 4.15
N GLN A 431 2.07 -8.84 3.61
CA GLN A 431 0.67 -8.44 3.46
C GLN A 431 -0.10 -9.41 2.55
N ASP A 432 0.50 -9.82 1.42
CA ASP A 432 -0.12 -10.77 0.50
C ASP A 432 -0.30 -12.15 1.16
N ALA A 433 0.66 -12.58 1.98
CA ALA A 433 0.58 -13.81 2.75
C ALA A 433 -0.58 -13.77 3.75
N VAL A 434 -0.70 -12.67 4.50
CA VAL A 434 -1.80 -12.44 5.46
C VAL A 434 -3.14 -12.48 4.74
N ARG A 435 -3.28 -11.76 3.62
CA ARG A 435 -4.51 -11.78 2.79
C ARG A 435 -4.85 -13.19 2.32
N ALA A 436 -3.87 -13.96 1.85
CA ALA A 436 -4.07 -15.34 1.43
C ALA A 436 -4.48 -16.24 2.61
N TRP A 437 -3.89 -16.04 3.79
CA TRP A 437 -4.26 -16.75 5.00
C TRP A 437 -5.68 -16.40 5.47
N LEU A 438 -6.07 -15.12 5.47
CA LEU A 438 -7.42 -14.67 5.83
C LEU A 438 -8.50 -15.23 4.88
N LYS A 439 -8.22 -15.28 3.57
CA LYS A 439 -9.12 -15.91 2.59
C LYS A 439 -9.41 -17.38 2.91
N ARG A 440 -8.45 -18.10 3.49
CA ARG A 440 -8.61 -19.51 3.92
C ARG A 440 -9.16 -19.65 5.34
N ASN A 441 -9.23 -18.56 6.11
CA ASN A 441 -9.74 -18.51 7.47
C ASN A 441 -10.84 -17.44 7.58
N PRO A 442 -11.98 -17.60 6.86
CA PRO A 442 -13.05 -16.61 6.86
C PRO A 442 -13.61 -16.39 8.27
N GLY A 443 -13.97 -15.15 8.59
CA GLY A 443 -14.51 -14.75 9.89
C GLY A 443 -13.48 -14.44 10.99
N VAL A 444 -12.17 -14.63 10.73
CA VAL A 444 -11.12 -14.20 11.69
C VAL A 444 -11.15 -12.68 11.90
N VAL A 445 -11.29 -11.90 10.83
CA VAL A 445 -11.38 -10.43 10.92
C VAL A 445 -12.57 -10.00 11.78
N ASP A 446 -13.75 -10.58 11.56
CA ASP A 446 -14.95 -10.26 12.34
C ASP A 446 -14.85 -10.66 13.81
N LYS A 447 -14.14 -11.77 14.09
CA LYS A 447 -13.89 -12.22 15.45
C LYS A 447 -12.92 -11.30 16.19
N LEU A 448 -11.85 -10.87 15.54
CA LEU A 448 -10.80 -10.06 16.16
C LEU A 448 -11.15 -8.57 16.22
N ALA A 449 -11.85 -8.06 15.22
CA ALA A 449 -12.29 -6.68 15.12
C ALA A 449 -13.79 -6.60 14.81
N PRO A 450 -14.68 -6.98 15.74
CA PRO A 450 -16.11 -6.91 15.53
C PRO A 450 -16.58 -5.46 15.40
N VAL A 451 -17.41 -5.20 14.39
CA VAL A 451 -18.12 -3.92 14.19
C VAL A 451 -19.60 -4.07 14.53
N LYS A 452 -20.19 -3.04 15.15
CA LYS A 452 -21.54 -3.10 15.75
C LYS A 452 -22.71 -3.27 14.76
N ASN A 453 -22.44 -3.52 13.48
CA ASN A 453 -23.43 -3.75 12.42
C ASN A 453 -23.03 -4.92 11.48
N SER A 454 -22.29 -5.93 11.96
CA SER A 454 -21.92 -7.07 11.12
C SER A 454 -23.16 -7.85 10.65
N VAL A 455 -23.54 -7.57 9.40
CA VAL A 455 -24.24 -8.40 8.42
C VAL A 455 -25.21 -9.40 9.05
N ALA A 456 -26.52 -9.09 9.03
CA ALA A 456 -27.50 -10.16 9.18
C ALA A 456 -27.21 -11.21 8.10
N ALA A 457 -27.16 -12.48 8.49
CA ALA A 457 -26.96 -13.57 7.55
C ALA A 457 -27.91 -13.41 6.36
N ALA A 458 -27.42 -13.69 5.15
CA ALA A 458 -28.23 -13.60 3.94
C ALA A 458 -29.58 -14.29 4.16
N GLU A 459 -30.66 -13.63 3.75
CA GLU A 459 -32.03 -14.13 3.89
C GLU A 459 -32.25 -15.42 3.08
N THR A 460 -31.29 -15.77 2.21
CA THR A 460 -31.31 -17.00 1.41
C THR A 460 -29.91 -17.56 1.13
N LYS A 461 -29.85 -18.88 0.96
CA LYS A 461 -28.71 -19.61 0.41
C LYS A 461 -28.84 -19.90 -1.10
N ARG A 462 -30.04 -19.83 -1.68
CA ARG A 462 -30.22 -19.98 -3.14
C ARG A 462 -29.69 -18.73 -3.84
N PRO A 463 -29.10 -18.86 -5.04
CA PRO A 463 -28.80 -17.71 -5.87
C PRO A 463 -30.06 -16.91 -6.21
N LEU A 464 -29.94 -15.58 -6.20
CA LEU A 464 -30.96 -14.66 -6.69
C LEU A 464 -30.78 -14.49 -8.19
N ASP A 465 -31.84 -14.71 -8.96
CA ASP A 465 -31.85 -14.55 -10.41
C ASP A 465 -32.14 -13.10 -10.77
N VAL A 466 -31.10 -12.37 -11.20
CA VAL A 466 -31.19 -10.94 -11.50
C VAL A 466 -31.01 -10.75 -13.00
N ALA A 467 -31.96 -10.08 -13.64
CA ALA A 467 -31.83 -9.74 -15.06
C ALA A 467 -31.27 -8.33 -15.23
N TRP A 468 -30.44 -8.17 -16.25
CA TRP A 468 -29.84 -6.88 -16.63
C TRP A 468 -29.90 -6.65 -18.14
N PHE A 469 -30.01 -5.38 -18.54
CA PHE A 469 -29.94 -4.91 -19.91
C PHE A 469 -28.50 -4.58 -20.28
N PRO A 470 -28.06 -4.77 -21.53
CA PRO A 470 -26.72 -4.42 -21.98
C PRO A 470 -26.52 -2.90 -22.15
N TRP A 471 -26.99 -2.11 -21.18
CA TRP A 471 -26.84 -0.66 -21.08
C TRP A 471 -25.84 -0.35 -19.96
N ASP A 472 -25.00 0.65 -20.17
CA ASP A 472 -23.83 0.92 -19.32
C ASP A 472 -24.20 1.10 -17.84
N GLU A 473 -25.33 1.77 -17.56
CA GLU A 473 -25.81 2.03 -16.21
C GLU A 473 -26.34 0.76 -15.50
N ASP A 474 -27.05 -0.14 -16.21
CA ASP A 474 -27.53 -1.39 -15.62
C ASP A 474 -26.36 -2.35 -15.37
N VAL A 475 -25.40 -2.40 -16.30
CA VAL A 475 -24.15 -3.14 -16.10
C VAL A 475 -23.47 -2.65 -14.81
N ALA A 476 -23.27 -1.34 -14.69
CA ALA A 476 -22.64 -0.75 -13.52
C ALA A 476 -23.37 -1.12 -12.21
N VAL A 477 -24.69 -0.94 -12.16
CA VAL A 477 -25.47 -1.17 -10.94
C VAL A 477 -25.65 -2.65 -10.62
N SER A 478 -25.88 -3.50 -11.63
CA SER A 478 -26.03 -4.95 -11.44
C SER A 478 -24.75 -5.59 -10.90
N TYR A 479 -23.58 -5.19 -11.42
CA TYR A 479 -22.29 -5.67 -10.91
C TYR A 479 -21.88 -5.03 -9.58
N LEU A 480 -22.25 -3.77 -9.33
CA LEU A 480 -22.13 -3.15 -8.00
C LEU A 480 -22.90 -3.97 -6.96
N TRP A 481 -24.18 -4.27 -7.21
CA TRP A 481 -25.00 -5.05 -6.29
C TRP A 481 -24.52 -6.50 -6.15
N LYS A 482 -24.02 -7.13 -7.22
CA LYS A 482 -23.37 -8.45 -7.13
C LYS A 482 -22.22 -8.45 -6.13
N ASN A 483 -21.36 -7.43 -6.16
CA ASN A 483 -20.25 -7.29 -5.23
C ASN A 483 -20.70 -6.95 -3.81
N VAL A 484 -21.63 -6.00 -3.66
CA VAL A 484 -22.18 -5.58 -2.36
C VAL A 484 -22.86 -6.75 -1.63
N LEU A 485 -23.61 -7.58 -2.37
CA LEU A 485 -24.38 -8.70 -1.82
C LEU A 485 -23.54 -9.95 -1.60
N ALA A 486 -22.51 -10.20 -2.42
CA ALA A 486 -21.54 -11.26 -2.16
C ALA A 486 -20.85 -11.10 -0.80
N ARG A 487 -20.44 -9.86 -0.46
CA ARG A 487 -19.89 -9.52 0.87
C ARG A 487 -20.89 -9.74 2.01
N ARG A 488 -22.19 -9.84 1.70
CA ARG A 488 -23.28 -10.07 2.66
C ARG A 488 -23.81 -11.51 2.64
N GLY A 489 -23.11 -12.43 1.96
CA GLY A 489 -23.44 -13.85 1.92
C GLY A 489 -24.52 -14.25 0.90
N TYR A 490 -24.97 -13.32 0.04
CA TYR A 490 -25.87 -13.64 -1.06
C TYR A 490 -25.06 -14.08 -2.29
N THR A 491 -25.70 -14.86 -3.16
CA THR A 491 -25.16 -15.19 -4.49
C THR A 491 -26.12 -14.63 -5.54
N LEU A 492 -25.60 -13.91 -6.54
CA LEU A 492 -26.40 -13.38 -7.64
C LEU A 492 -26.06 -14.13 -8.93
N ASN A 493 -27.10 -14.56 -9.64
CA ASN A 493 -27.04 -15.12 -10.97
C ASN A 493 -27.50 -14.05 -11.96
N LEU A 494 -26.54 -13.35 -12.59
CA LEU A 494 -26.84 -12.26 -13.53
C LEU A 494 -27.18 -12.83 -14.91
N LYS A 495 -28.32 -12.43 -15.48
CA LYS A 495 -28.81 -12.87 -16.79
C LYS A 495 -29.02 -11.66 -17.70
N GLN A 496 -28.25 -11.58 -18.79
CA GLN A 496 -28.50 -10.57 -19.82
C GLN A 496 -29.78 -10.93 -20.57
N MET A 497 -30.73 -10.01 -20.68
CA MET A 497 -32.03 -10.27 -21.33
C MET A 497 -32.59 -9.00 -21.99
N ASP A 498 -33.50 -9.18 -22.97
CA ASP A 498 -34.25 -8.07 -23.56
C ASP A 498 -35.38 -7.59 -22.63
N VAL A 499 -35.82 -6.33 -22.80
CA VAL A 499 -36.84 -5.67 -21.95
C VAL A 499 -38.10 -6.50 -21.75
N GLY A 500 -38.76 -6.95 -22.83
CA GLY A 500 -40.00 -7.73 -22.72
C GLY A 500 -39.86 -9.03 -21.91
N PRO A 501 -38.88 -9.89 -22.24
CA PRO A 501 -38.56 -11.08 -21.46
C PRO A 501 -38.26 -10.81 -19.97
N VAL A 502 -37.61 -9.70 -19.61
CA VAL A 502 -37.38 -9.34 -18.20
C VAL A 502 -38.70 -9.14 -17.46
N TYR A 503 -39.61 -8.34 -18.01
CA TYR A 503 -40.92 -8.11 -17.39
C TYR A 503 -41.75 -9.40 -17.29
N THR A 504 -41.70 -10.24 -18.32
CA THR A 504 -42.38 -11.54 -18.33
C THR A 504 -41.81 -12.48 -17.25
N GLY A 505 -40.48 -12.59 -17.16
CA GLY A 505 -39.79 -13.44 -16.19
C GLY A 505 -39.97 -12.99 -14.75
N LEU A 506 -40.01 -11.68 -14.50
CA LEU A 506 -40.33 -11.14 -13.17
C LEU A 506 -41.80 -11.41 -12.79
N ALA A 507 -42.72 -11.31 -13.76
CA ALA A 507 -44.15 -11.56 -13.53
C ALA A 507 -44.44 -13.06 -13.29
N SER A 508 -43.74 -13.96 -13.98
CA SER A 508 -43.84 -15.41 -13.74
C SER A 508 -43.13 -15.86 -12.46
N GLY A 509 -42.16 -15.08 -11.97
CA GLY A 509 -41.32 -15.39 -10.82
C GLY A 509 -40.07 -16.22 -11.17
N ASP A 510 -39.74 -16.35 -12.46
CA ASP A 510 -38.48 -16.95 -12.94
C ASP A 510 -37.27 -16.03 -12.74
N LEU A 511 -37.53 -14.74 -12.52
CA LEU A 511 -36.56 -13.72 -12.14
C LEU A 511 -36.97 -13.11 -10.81
N ASP A 512 -35.98 -12.75 -10.00
CA ASP A 512 -36.19 -12.09 -8.71
C ASP A 512 -36.24 -10.57 -8.86
N LEU A 513 -35.32 -10.00 -9.63
CA LEU A 513 -35.05 -8.56 -9.63
C LEU A 513 -34.47 -8.03 -10.95
N ASN A 514 -34.75 -6.78 -11.27
CA ASN A 514 -34.05 -5.97 -12.27
C ASN A 514 -33.85 -4.56 -11.70
N PHE A 515 -32.65 -3.99 -11.85
CA PHE A 515 -32.32 -2.69 -11.28
C PHE A 515 -32.71 -1.52 -12.19
N ASP A 516 -32.97 -1.73 -13.47
CA ASP A 516 -32.95 -0.68 -14.49
C ASP A 516 -34.29 -0.49 -15.23
N ALA A 517 -35.39 -0.40 -14.48
CA ALA A 517 -36.69 -0.09 -15.06
C ALA A 517 -36.86 1.42 -15.26
N TRP A 518 -36.93 1.85 -16.52
CA TRP A 518 -37.17 3.23 -16.90
C TRP A 518 -38.66 3.56 -16.90
N LEU A 519 -39.11 4.20 -15.83
CA LEU A 519 -40.53 4.47 -15.56
C LEU A 519 -40.77 5.94 -15.17
N PRO A 520 -41.96 6.51 -15.49
CA PRO A 520 -43.16 5.80 -15.93
C PRO A 520 -43.38 5.74 -17.44
N TYR A 521 -42.56 6.39 -18.28
CA TYR A 521 -42.89 6.57 -19.70
C TYR A 521 -42.22 5.54 -20.61
N ALA A 522 -40.90 5.36 -20.48
CA ALA A 522 -40.11 4.58 -21.44
C ALA A 522 -40.65 3.16 -21.53
N GLN A 523 -40.76 2.48 -20.40
CA GLN A 523 -41.21 1.08 -20.34
C GLN A 523 -42.68 0.95 -19.93
N SER A 524 -43.50 1.99 -20.13
CA SER A 524 -44.93 2.01 -19.78
C SER A 524 -45.72 0.82 -20.36
N ASN A 525 -45.48 0.50 -21.63
CA ASN A 525 -46.12 -0.61 -22.34
C ASN A 525 -45.87 -1.97 -21.68
N TYR A 526 -44.67 -2.19 -21.15
CA TYR A 526 -44.32 -3.42 -20.43
C TYR A 526 -44.83 -3.40 -18.99
N TRP A 527 -44.67 -2.26 -18.30
CA TRP A 527 -45.15 -2.09 -16.94
C TRP A 527 -46.67 -2.25 -16.85
N ASP A 528 -47.44 -1.63 -17.73
CA ASP A 528 -48.90 -1.70 -17.68
C ASP A 528 -49.46 -3.10 -17.90
N GLN A 529 -48.74 -3.95 -18.64
CA GLN A 529 -49.11 -5.35 -18.86
C GLN A 529 -48.88 -6.22 -17.60
N HIS A 530 -47.87 -5.89 -16.79
CA HIS A 530 -47.39 -6.78 -15.73
C HIS A 530 -47.45 -6.20 -14.30
N LYS A 531 -47.77 -4.91 -14.12
CA LYS A 531 -47.68 -4.19 -12.82
C LYS A 531 -48.45 -4.84 -11.65
N ASN A 532 -49.50 -5.61 -11.93
CA ASN A 532 -50.26 -6.32 -10.89
C ASN A 532 -49.47 -7.49 -10.28
N ASP A 533 -48.48 -8.01 -11.01
CA ASP A 533 -47.63 -9.14 -10.63
C ASP A 533 -46.17 -8.73 -10.38
N LEU A 534 -45.89 -7.43 -10.45
CA LEU A 534 -44.59 -6.86 -10.15
C LEU A 534 -44.65 -6.02 -8.87
N ARG A 535 -43.47 -5.74 -8.32
CA ARG A 535 -43.31 -4.77 -7.24
C ARG A 535 -42.29 -3.73 -7.65
N ASP A 536 -42.69 -2.49 -7.45
CA ASP A 536 -41.82 -1.35 -7.59
C ASP A 536 -41.09 -1.10 -6.25
N LEU A 537 -39.76 -1.23 -6.28
CA LEU A 537 -38.89 -1.05 -5.12
C LEU A 537 -38.31 0.37 -5.03
N GLY A 538 -38.69 1.27 -5.93
CA GLY A 538 -38.36 2.69 -5.85
C GLY A 538 -37.27 3.14 -6.81
N THR A 539 -37.12 4.46 -6.90
CA THR A 539 -36.15 5.15 -7.75
C THR A 539 -34.77 5.17 -7.08
N TRP A 540 -33.73 4.70 -7.78
CA TRP A 540 -32.35 4.86 -7.33
C TRP A 540 -31.58 5.96 -8.06
N TYR A 541 -31.99 6.33 -9.28
CA TYR A 541 -31.37 7.41 -10.05
C TYR A 541 -32.35 8.42 -10.61
N ARG A 542 -31.98 9.71 -10.50
CA ARG A 542 -32.66 10.87 -11.09
C ARG A 542 -31.71 12.07 -11.08
N PRO A 543 -31.82 13.01 -12.05
CA PRO A 543 -32.77 13.06 -13.17
C PRO A 543 -32.35 12.16 -14.34
N THR A 544 -33.30 11.78 -15.20
CA THR A 544 -33.02 11.09 -16.47
C THR A 544 -33.64 11.81 -17.66
N SER A 545 -33.12 11.55 -18.86
CA SER A 545 -33.72 11.98 -20.14
C SER A 545 -33.52 10.91 -21.22
N LEU A 546 -34.49 10.84 -22.13
CA LEU A 546 -34.37 10.12 -23.40
C LEU A 546 -34.30 11.16 -24.52
N GLU A 547 -33.49 10.92 -25.53
CA GLU A 547 -33.06 11.99 -26.42
C GLU A 547 -32.52 11.51 -27.77
N ILE A 548 -32.56 12.43 -28.74
CA ILE A 548 -31.73 12.31 -29.93
C ILE A 548 -30.54 13.25 -29.72
N ALA A 549 -29.34 12.73 -29.90
CA ALA A 549 -28.11 13.49 -29.81
C ALA A 549 -27.46 13.66 -31.18
N VAL A 550 -26.87 14.83 -31.40
CA VAL A 550 -26.02 15.13 -32.56
C VAL A 550 -24.68 15.68 -32.08
N PRO A 551 -23.57 15.48 -32.80
CA PRO A 551 -22.32 16.13 -32.45
C PRO A 551 -22.43 17.65 -32.47
N SER A 552 -21.88 18.34 -31.46
CA SER A 552 -22.02 19.80 -31.30
C SER A 552 -21.40 20.64 -32.41
N TYR A 553 -20.57 20.05 -33.27
CA TYR A 553 -20.09 20.71 -34.48
C TYR A 553 -21.18 20.89 -35.56
N VAL A 554 -22.35 20.27 -35.40
CA VAL A 554 -23.54 20.50 -36.23
C VAL A 554 -24.31 21.72 -35.67
N LYS A 555 -23.97 22.92 -36.17
CA LYS A 555 -24.34 24.21 -35.52
C LYS A 555 -25.83 24.58 -35.57
N ASP A 556 -26.59 24.03 -36.51
CA ASP A 556 -27.97 24.46 -36.82
C ASP A 556 -29.05 23.48 -36.32
N VAL A 557 -28.71 22.56 -35.41
CA VAL A 557 -29.66 21.56 -34.89
C VAL A 557 -29.56 21.53 -33.37
N LYS A 558 -30.57 22.08 -32.68
CA LYS A 558 -30.64 22.15 -31.22
C LYS A 558 -31.94 21.59 -30.63
N SER A 559 -32.95 21.41 -31.46
CA SER A 559 -34.24 20.79 -31.12
C SER A 559 -34.59 19.67 -32.11
N LEU A 560 -35.53 18.82 -31.73
CA LEU A 560 -36.13 17.85 -32.65
C LEU A 560 -36.81 18.53 -33.83
N ALA A 561 -37.40 19.72 -33.63
CA ALA A 561 -38.00 20.50 -34.70
C ALA A 561 -36.97 20.92 -35.76
N ASP A 562 -35.72 21.18 -35.35
CA ASP A 562 -34.65 21.59 -36.27
C ASP A 562 -34.20 20.49 -37.23
N LEU A 563 -34.55 19.22 -36.98
CA LEU A 563 -34.25 18.12 -37.90
C LEU A 563 -35.07 18.20 -39.19
N LYS A 564 -36.22 18.89 -39.17
CA LYS A 564 -37.11 18.97 -40.32
C LYS A 564 -36.44 19.65 -41.51
N GLY A 565 -36.54 19.04 -42.68
CA GLY A 565 -35.88 19.49 -43.91
C GLY A 565 -34.37 19.21 -43.97
N LYS A 566 -33.78 18.58 -42.94
CA LYS A 566 -32.34 18.28 -42.86
C LYS A 566 -32.00 16.80 -43.07
N ALA A 567 -32.94 15.97 -43.53
CA ALA A 567 -32.69 14.55 -43.80
C ALA A 567 -31.44 14.32 -44.66
N GLY A 568 -31.22 15.11 -45.71
CA GLY A 568 -30.03 15.02 -46.55
C GLY A 568 -28.70 15.15 -45.78
N THR A 569 -28.66 15.97 -44.73
CA THR A 569 -27.48 16.18 -43.87
C THR A 569 -27.11 14.95 -43.07
N PHE A 570 -28.11 14.18 -42.62
CA PHE A 570 -27.95 12.99 -41.79
C PHE A 570 -28.13 11.67 -42.59
N GLY A 571 -28.20 11.76 -43.91
CA GLY A 571 -28.43 10.62 -44.79
C GLY A 571 -29.80 9.96 -44.65
N GLY A 572 -30.81 10.71 -44.17
CA GLY A 572 -32.18 10.24 -43.94
C GLY A 572 -32.31 9.19 -42.86
N ARG A 573 -31.34 9.11 -41.93
CA ARG A 573 -31.27 8.07 -40.91
C ARG A 573 -31.11 8.65 -39.52
N ILE A 574 -31.75 8.01 -38.55
CA ILE A 574 -31.48 8.16 -37.13
C ILE A 574 -31.00 6.81 -36.64
N ILE A 575 -29.80 6.77 -36.06
CA ILE A 575 -29.16 5.54 -35.64
C ILE A 575 -29.71 5.17 -34.27
N GLY A 576 -30.49 4.10 -34.22
CA GLY A 576 -31.14 3.62 -33.02
C GLY A 576 -30.38 2.52 -32.30
N ILE A 577 -30.97 2.08 -31.20
CA ILE A 577 -30.49 1.00 -30.34
C ILE A 577 -31.33 -0.26 -30.56
N GLU A 578 -31.38 -1.16 -29.57
CA GLU A 578 -32.11 -2.42 -29.64
C GLU A 578 -33.60 -2.20 -30.00
N PRO A 579 -34.18 -2.98 -30.93
CA PRO A 579 -35.59 -2.90 -31.22
C PRO A 579 -36.42 -3.34 -30.01
N GLY A 580 -37.55 -2.67 -29.79
CA GLY A 580 -38.45 -2.97 -28.67
C GLY A 580 -38.11 -2.25 -27.37
N THR A 581 -37.00 -1.53 -27.28
CA THR A 581 -36.76 -0.65 -26.11
C THR A 581 -37.83 0.44 -26.03
N GLY A 582 -38.06 0.92 -24.81
CA GLY A 582 -39.05 1.96 -24.54
C GLY A 582 -38.83 3.21 -25.37
N GLU A 583 -37.58 3.66 -25.44
CA GLU A 583 -37.16 4.81 -26.23
C GLU A 583 -37.40 4.60 -27.73
N MET A 584 -37.03 3.44 -28.29
CA MET A 584 -37.24 3.14 -29.71
C MET A 584 -38.73 3.06 -30.07
N ASN A 585 -39.56 2.53 -29.17
CA ASN A 585 -41.01 2.51 -29.34
C ASN A 585 -41.59 3.93 -29.33
N LEU A 586 -41.22 4.77 -28.36
CA LEU A 586 -41.65 6.18 -28.29
C LEU A 586 -41.17 6.96 -29.52
N LEU A 587 -39.92 6.76 -29.93
CA LEU A 587 -39.32 7.41 -31.07
C LEU A 587 -40.14 7.17 -32.34
N LYS A 588 -40.43 5.90 -32.63
CA LYS A 588 -41.15 5.47 -33.84
C LYS A 588 -42.64 5.82 -33.82
N THR A 589 -43.29 5.70 -32.66
CA THR A 589 -44.76 5.81 -32.56
C THR A 589 -45.26 7.20 -32.18
N LYS A 590 -44.45 7.99 -31.47
CA LYS A 590 -44.85 9.31 -30.96
C LYS A 590 -43.93 10.43 -31.44
N VAL A 591 -42.63 10.31 -31.21
CA VAL A 591 -41.68 11.43 -31.40
C VAL A 591 -41.56 11.80 -32.88
N LEU A 592 -41.16 10.88 -33.75
CA LEU A 592 -41.00 11.20 -35.17
C LEU A 592 -42.32 11.63 -35.83
N PRO A 593 -43.45 10.92 -35.64
CA PRO A 593 -44.74 11.38 -36.19
C PRO A 593 -45.18 12.73 -35.62
N GLY A 594 -44.97 12.97 -34.32
CA GLY A 594 -45.36 14.20 -33.66
C GLY A 594 -44.58 15.43 -34.14
N TYR A 595 -43.35 15.25 -34.62
CA TYR A 595 -42.58 16.30 -35.29
C TYR A 595 -42.71 16.28 -36.83
N GLY A 596 -43.40 15.28 -37.39
CA GLY A 596 -43.51 15.06 -38.84
C GLY A 596 -42.20 14.63 -39.50
N LEU A 597 -41.30 14.01 -38.73
CA LEU A 597 -39.99 13.52 -39.18
C LEU A 597 -40.04 12.08 -39.71
N ASP A 598 -41.13 11.36 -39.45
CA ASP A 598 -41.37 9.96 -39.86
C ASP A 598 -41.37 9.78 -41.39
N LYS A 599 -41.64 10.85 -42.15
CA LYS A 599 -41.57 10.86 -43.62
C LYS A 599 -40.18 11.16 -44.17
N GLU A 600 -39.30 11.74 -43.34
CA GLU A 600 -37.99 12.24 -43.75
C GLU A 600 -36.84 11.36 -43.22
N TYR A 601 -37.04 10.71 -42.08
CA TYR A 601 -36.04 9.92 -41.40
C TYR A 601 -36.50 8.49 -41.17
N LYS A 602 -35.64 7.54 -41.54
CA LYS A 602 -35.78 6.14 -41.16
C LYS A 602 -34.95 5.86 -39.91
N VAL A 603 -35.60 5.33 -38.87
CA VAL A 603 -34.87 4.79 -37.71
C VAL A 603 -34.18 3.50 -38.12
N VAL A 604 -32.87 3.44 -37.88
CA VAL A 604 -32.07 2.24 -38.09
C VAL A 604 -32.04 1.46 -36.78
N ASP A 605 -32.68 0.29 -36.75
CA ASP A 605 -32.59 -0.62 -35.61
C ASP A 605 -31.18 -1.24 -35.54
N GLY A 606 -30.65 -1.36 -34.33
CA GLY A 606 -29.29 -1.84 -34.10
C GLY A 606 -29.11 -2.36 -32.67
N SER A 607 -27.90 -2.18 -32.15
CA SER A 607 -27.58 -2.37 -30.73
C SER A 607 -26.87 -1.12 -30.22
N THR A 608 -26.88 -0.92 -28.91
CA THR A 608 -26.16 0.18 -28.26
C THR A 608 -24.68 0.23 -28.67
N PRO A 609 -23.92 -0.90 -28.68
CA PRO A 609 -22.56 -0.90 -29.21
C PRO A 609 -22.45 -0.50 -30.69
N ALA A 610 -23.41 -0.90 -31.54
CA ALA A 610 -23.40 -0.56 -32.96
C ALA A 610 -23.69 0.93 -33.18
N MET A 611 -24.62 1.51 -32.42
CA MET A 611 -24.91 2.95 -32.41
C MET A 611 -23.67 3.75 -31.98
N LEU A 612 -23.02 3.37 -30.88
CA LEU A 612 -21.80 4.01 -30.38
C LEU A 612 -20.64 3.90 -31.38
N ALA A 613 -20.51 2.78 -32.09
CA ALA A 613 -19.51 2.62 -33.14
C ALA A 613 -19.74 3.57 -34.32
N GLU A 614 -21.00 3.79 -34.72
CA GLU A 614 -21.35 4.76 -35.76
C GLU A 614 -21.11 6.20 -35.28
N LEU A 615 -21.49 6.53 -34.04
CA LEU A 615 -21.19 7.82 -33.42
C LEU A 615 -19.70 8.11 -33.43
N LYS A 616 -18.89 7.16 -32.95
CA LYS A 616 -17.42 7.27 -32.93
C LYS A 616 -16.85 7.48 -34.33
N ARG A 617 -17.31 6.72 -35.33
CA ARG A 617 -16.90 6.87 -36.74
C ARG A 617 -17.22 8.26 -37.27
N ALA A 618 -18.45 8.72 -37.09
CA ALA A 618 -18.92 10.01 -37.58
C ALA A 618 -18.18 11.15 -36.90
N TYR A 619 -17.99 11.07 -35.58
CA TYR A 619 -17.27 12.07 -34.78
C TYR A 619 -15.81 12.21 -35.20
N ALA A 620 -15.11 11.09 -35.44
CA ALA A 620 -13.73 11.08 -35.92
C ALA A 620 -13.59 11.74 -37.31
N LYS A 621 -14.61 11.60 -38.17
CA LYS A 621 -14.65 12.18 -39.52
C LYS A 621 -15.31 13.56 -39.59
N LYS A 622 -15.76 14.12 -38.46
CA LYS A 622 -16.57 15.34 -38.40
C LYS A 622 -17.82 15.30 -39.30
N GLN A 623 -18.42 14.13 -39.47
CA GLN A 623 -19.64 13.94 -40.25
C GLN A 623 -20.88 14.13 -39.36
N PRO A 624 -21.98 14.70 -39.89
CA PRO A 624 -23.24 14.75 -39.15
C PRO A 624 -23.79 13.34 -38.92
N VAL A 625 -24.26 13.08 -37.70
CA VAL A 625 -24.98 11.86 -37.33
C VAL A 625 -26.02 12.22 -36.27
N ALA A 626 -27.20 11.61 -36.36
CA ALA A 626 -28.23 11.68 -35.34
C ALA A 626 -28.36 10.30 -34.73
N VAL A 627 -28.17 10.21 -33.41
CA VAL A 627 -28.20 8.95 -32.66
C VAL A 627 -29.23 9.02 -31.54
N VAL A 628 -29.86 7.90 -31.25
CA VAL A 628 -30.67 7.71 -30.03
C VAL A 628 -29.71 7.59 -28.84
N LEU A 629 -29.99 8.31 -27.75
CA LEU A 629 -29.14 8.35 -26.57
C LEU A 629 -29.98 8.74 -25.34
N TRP A 630 -29.45 8.53 -24.13
CA TRP A 630 -30.13 8.86 -22.88
C TRP A 630 -29.17 9.47 -21.87
N SER A 631 -29.72 10.04 -20.79
CA SER A 631 -28.95 10.49 -19.64
C SER A 631 -29.42 9.78 -18.38
N PRO A 632 -28.51 9.23 -17.57
CA PRO A 632 -27.05 9.37 -17.64
C PRO A 632 -26.43 8.48 -18.73
N HIS A 633 -25.36 8.95 -19.36
CA HIS A 633 -24.54 8.14 -20.28
C HIS A 633 -23.16 8.77 -20.47
N TRP A 634 -22.10 7.97 -20.29
CA TRP A 634 -20.70 8.41 -20.44
C TRP A 634 -20.38 9.10 -21.78
N ALA A 635 -21.15 8.86 -22.84
CA ALA A 635 -20.90 9.41 -24.17
C ALA A 635 -20.89 10.95 -24.17
N TYR A 636 -21.64 11.59 -23.26
CA TYR A 636 -21.62 13.05 -23.10
C TYR A 636 -20.33 13.59 -22.49
N SER A 637 -19.56 12.76 -21.79
CA SER A 637 -18.25 13.15 -21.26
C SER A 637 -17.13 12.94 -22.27
N GLU A 638 -17.26 11.95 -23.18
CA GLU A 638 -16.26 11.67 -24.21
C GLU A 638 -16.45 12.52 -25.47
N TYR A 639 -17.71 12.73 -25.87
CA TYR A 639 -18.06 13.44 -27.09
C TYR A 639 -18.77 14.75 -26.76
N GLN A 640 -18.41 15.82 -27.46
CA GLN A 640 -19.19 17.06 -27.40
C GLN A 640 -20.47 16.86 -28.22
N LEU A 641 -21.57 16.53 -27.53
CA LEU A 641 -22.87 16.25 -28.12
C LEU A 641 -23.89 17.32 -27.71
N THR A 642 -24.72 17.71 -28.66
CA THR A 642 -25.91 18.51 -28.45
C THR A 642 -27.10 17.57 -28.25
N LYS A 643 -27.69 17.65 -27.07
CA LYS A 643 -28.98 17.05 -26.73
C LYS A 643 -30.08 17.82 -27.45
N LEU A 644 -30.85 17.18 -28.31
CA LEU A 644 -31.92 17.86 -29.04
C LEU A 644 -33.13 18.06 -28.13
N ALA A 645 -33.54 19.32 -27.95
CA ALA A 645 -34.72 19.68 -27.18
C ALA A 645 -35.99 19.03 -27.77
N ASP A 646 -36.74 18.34 -26.90
CA ASP A 646 -38.08 17.82 -27.16
C ASP A 646 -39.14 18.79 -26.60
N ASP A 647 -39.34 19.92 -27.27
CA ASP A 647 -40.31 20.95 -26.89
C ASP A 647 -41.75 20.42 -26.72
N LYS A 648 -42.09 19.31 -27.39
CA LYS A 648 -43.40 18.66 -27.32
C LYS A 648 -43.47 17.57 -26.24
N LYS A 649 -42.35 17.25 -25.58
CA LYS A 649 -42.25 16.27 -24.49
C LYS A 649 -42.77 14.88 -24.89
N LEU A 650 -42.56 14.49 -26.14
CA LEU A 650 -43.05 13.23 -26.72
C LEU A 650 -42.27 12.00 -26.26
N PHE A 651 -41.02 12.16 -25.80
CA PHE A 651 -40.30 11.14 -25.03
C PHE A 651 -40.83 10.96 -23.61
N GLY A 652 -41.64 11.92 -23.12
CA GLY A 652 -42.12 11.99 -21.74
C GLY A 652 -41.13 12.71 -20.81
N GLU A 653 -41.63 13.25 -19.70
CA GLU A 653 -40.82 13.92 -18.68
C GLU A 653 -40.83 13.15 -17.37
N GLY A 654 -39.71 13.17 -16.65
CA GLY A 654 -39.65 12.60 -15.31
C GLY A 654 -39.55 11.08 -15.27
N ASN A 655 -39.02 10.46 -16.33
CA ASN A 655 -38.48 9.11 -16.18
C ASN A 655 -37.46 9.10 -15.04
N THR A 656 -37.43 7.99 -14.33
CA THR A 656 -36.40 7.69 -13.33
C THR A 656 -36.00 6.24 -13.49
N ILE A 657 -34.80 5.92 -13.05
CA ILE A 657 -34.35 4.53 -13.03
C ILE A 657 -34.76 3.89 -11.72
N ARG A 658 -35.49 2.79 -11.83
CA ARG A 658 -36.22 2.18 -10.72
C ARG A 658 -35.90 0.70 -10.65
N THR A 659 -35.81 0.18 -9.43
CA THR A 659 -35.67 -1.26 -9.24
C THR A 659 -37.05 -1.90 -9.19
N ILE A 660 -37.25 -2.94 -9.98
CA ILE A 660 -38.48 -3.75 -9.99
C ILE A 660 -38.17 -5.19 -9.60
N SER A 661 -39.13 -5.86 -8.99
CA SER A 661 -38.99 -7.24 -8.55
C SER A 661 -40.24 -8.06 -8.85
N SER A 662 -40.11 -9.39 -8.74
CA SER A 662 -41.27 -10.28 -8.72
C SER A 662 -42.19 -9.98 -7.55
N LYS A 663 -43.46 -10.40 -7.65
CA LYS A 663 -44.51 -10.13 -6.66
C LYS A 663 -44.12 -10.50 -5.23
N LYS A 664 -43.46 -11.65 -5.06
CA LYS A 664 -43.16 -12.28 -3.76
C LYS A 664 -41.84 -11.79 -3.16
N PHE A 665 -40.97 -11.16 -3.95
CA PHE A 665 -39.63 -10.78 -3.53
C PHE A 665 -39.61 -9.92 -2.24
N PRO A 666 -40.46 -8.88 -2.08
CA PRO A 666 -40.48 -8.08 -0.85
C PRO A 666 -40.80 -8.84 0.43
N GLU A 667 -41.64 -9.87 0.31
CA GLU A 667 -42.05 -10.71 1.43
C GLU A 667 -40.99 -11.77 1.76
N GLN A 668 -40.31 -12.29 0.73
CA GLN A 668 -39.25 -13.28 0.88
C GLN A 668 -37.94 -12.67 1.39
N TYR A 669 -37.65 -11.42 1.01
CA TYR A 669 -36.38 -10.74 1.29
C TYR A 669 -36.61 -9.33 1.85
N PRO A 670 -37.27 -9.19 3.02
CA PRO A 670 -37.63 -7.89 3.58
C PRO A 670 -36.42 -7.00 3.89
N GLN A 671 -35.29 -7.57 4.30
CA GLN A 671 -34.06 -6.81 4.56
C GLN A 671 -33.45 -6.30 3.26
N LEU A 672 -33.27 -7.19 2.27
CA LEU A 672 -32.74 -6.81 0.97
C LEU A 672 -33.63 -5.73 0.31
N THR A 673 -34.94 -5.90 0.42
CA THR A 673 -35.92 -4.91 -0.06
C THR A 673 -35.74 -3.55 0.60
N LYS A 674 -35.48 -3.51 1.91
CA LYS A 674 -35.21 -2.27 2.63
C LYS A 674 -33.93 -1.60 2.11
N TRP A 675 -32.87 -2.36 1.86
CA TRP A 675 -31.63 -1.81 1.32
C TRP A 675 -31.83 -1.21 -0.07
N ILE A 676 -32.47 -1.96 -0.97
CA ILE A 676 -32.75 -1.52 -2.33
C ILE A 676 -33.63 -0.27 -2.34
N LYS A 677 -34.68 -0.21 -1.51
CA LYS A 677 -35.54 0.98 -1.39
C LYS A 677 -34.79 2.25 -0.98
N ASN A 678 -33.71 2.11 -0.23
CA ASN A 678 -32.89 3.21 0.27
C ASN A 678 -31.70 3.54 -0.64
N PHE A 679 -31.40 2.71 -1.63
CA PHE A 679 -30.28 2.91 -2.53
C PHE A 679 -30.51 4.08 -3.47
N ARG A 680 -29.56 5.01 -3.48
CA ARG A 680 -29.54 6.17 -4.38
C ARG A 680 -28.11 6.31 -4.92
N MET A 681 -27.98 6.79 -6.14
CA MET A 681 -26.69 7.09 -6.74
C MET A 681 -26.71 8.47 -7.39
N SER A 682 -25.66 9.23 -7.18
CA SER A 682 -25.43 10.52 -7.83
C SER A 682 -24.87 10.32 -9.25
N GLU A 683 -25.01 11.35 -10.08
CA GLU A 683 -24.43 11.39 -11.44
C GLU A 683 -22.92 11.17 -11.41
N SER A 684 -22.21 11.77 -10.44
CA SER A 684 -20.77 11.58 -10.29
C SER A 684 -20.40 10.14 -9.96
N GLU A 685 -21.11 9.51 -9.02
CA GLU A 685 -20.84 8.12 -8.63
C GLU A 685 -21.05 7.17 -9.81
N LEU A 686 -22.16 7.34 -10.54
CA LEU A 686 -22.48 6.52 -11.72
C LEU A 686 -21.47 6.74 -12.84
N GLY A 687 -21.18 7.98 -13.19
CA GLY A 687 -20.22 8.29 -14.24
C GLY A 687 -18.81 7.77 -13.93
N THR A 688 -18.37 7.82 -12.65
CA THR A 688 -17.07 7.25 -12.27
C THR A 688 -17.04 5.72 -12.40
N LEU A 689 -18.11 5.04 -11.98
CA LEU A 689 -18.20 3.59 -12.07
C LEU A 689 -18.25 3.10 -13.52
N GLU A 690 -19.08 3.72 -14.36
CA GLU A 690 -19.15 3.45 -15.80
C GLU A 690 -17.78 3.66 -16.47
N SER A 691 -17.09 4.75 -16.12
CA SER A 691 -15.76 5.06 -16.67
C SER A 691 -14.73 3.99 -16.30
N GLU A 692 -14.73 3.53 -15.04
CA GLU A 692 -13.79 2.50 -14.58
C GLU A 692 -14.06 1.15 -15.25
N ILE A 693 -15.32 0.71 -15.32
CA ILE A 693 -15.72 -0.51 -16.02
C ILE A 693 -15.23 -0.47 -17.46
N LYS A 694 -15.49 0.63 -18.15
CA LYS A 694 -15.07 0.82 -19.54
C LYS A 694 -13.56 0.79 -19.72
N GLN A 695 -12.79 1.40 -18.82
CA GLN A 695 -11.32 1.40 -18.90
C GLN A 695 -10.74 0.00 -18.72
N ARG A 696 -11.35 -0.85 -17.88
CA ARG A 696 -10.92 -2.23 -17.66
C ARG A 696 -11.37 -3.16 -18.78
N GLY A 697 -12.47 -2.85 -19.46
CA GLY A 697 -13.00 -3.61 -20.59
C GLY A 697 -13.97 -4.71 -20.17
N GLN A 698 -14.66 -5.29 -21.16
CA GLN A 698 -15.68 -6.31 -20.94
C GLN A 698 -15.10 -7.56 -20.27
N GLY A 699 -15.83 -8.12 -19.30
CA GLY A 699 -15.42 -9.26 -18.48
C GLY A 699 -14.64 -8.88 -17.20
N HIS A 700 -14.52 -7.58 -16.93
CA HIS A 700 -13.85 -7.01 -15.76
C HIS A 700 -14.75 -6.07 -14.94
N GLU A 701 -16.06 -6.14 -15.15
CA GLU A 701 -17.11 -5.55 -14.31
C GLU A 701 -17.16 -6.19 -12.92
#